data_AF-A0A835XRW1-F1
#
_entry.id   AF-A0A835XRW1-F1
#
_cell.length_a   1.000
_cell.length_b   1.000
_cell.length_c   1.000
_cell.angle_alpha   90.00
_cell.angle_beta   90.00
_cell.angle_gamma   90.00
#
_symmetry.space_group_name_H-M   'P 1'
#
loop_
_entity.id
_entity.type
_entity.pdbx_description
1 polymer ?
#
loop_
_entity_poly.entity_id
_entity_poly.type
_entity_poly.pdbx_seq_one_letter_code
_entity_poly.pdbx_strand_id
1 'polypeptide(L)'
;MEVAVPAVLVAVVPQSEPISEVQVRNNAGGFVYQIDDFARLRRFIILGSEANNYYVGREELTLDNCEAVLRLLAQGQGERVVKEVRDISTQGRAPKQGPGILVLALCARLGDAATRCAALSSLEAVCRTGSTLFEMVQRCKELGPVAQAACKPASEGGQPALDVAAAMAWCKAAVGPAEGADASPPRGRGGRGGRGGGRSSSGLPVVPGAKANWGRVMRSAVAKWYLAKAPASLAYQVTKYSQRNGWAHGDLLRLAHPDPEQHAAKKRRLAEAKAAEAKAAEAKPAEESEDWVVVEEDGGAAGSELAALAAASAAAAGSGASASAAVAEAQRVADTKAIFAYVTQGTLPGQPPAPRKGKGKAKPAEDAAAPFAAAASNPAPSDPAPSAAPAPLSPVMQYLVDAQRLRKDIRAPPPLVKEPKPTRQNKRRHGGSAAEAEPEQPQQAQPEPDPAAVAAHAAAHAAALSSALELIRRHRYGHEHVGDTTLLRCPEVWSAFLENGMPLTALVRNLGRLTQLGLMRDPQHLARVTQRLGDAKAVAAARLHPMSLLDAMCTYRAGQGAQGVARWEPERAVVAALEAGFYLAFKNCVPTGKRYLLGLDVSGSMGGAHCVGMTSVTAREASAAVAMSLVRTEPWVKTLAFSHQLVPMELRASDRLEEVIDRASRIPMGGTDCALPMLHALEKRLPVDVFVVLTDNETWYGGTHPSEALRRYRAELGLPDAKLVVLAFSATEFSIADPADPGMLDVAGLDSAVPKLVADFVSGRL
;
A
#
# COMPACT_ATOMS: atom_id res chain seq x y z
N MET A 1 67.68 -10.94 -17.19
CA MET A 1 66.86 -11.95 -16.49
C MET A 1 65.58 -11.27 -16.03
N GLU A 2 64.58 -11.23 -16.90
CA GLU A 2 63.21 -10.89 -16.51
C GLU A 2 62.64 -12.08 -15.76
N VAL A 3 62.27 -11.87 -14.49
CA VAL A 3 61.54 -12.87 -13.73
C VAL A 3 60.10 -12.80 -14.19
N ALA A 4 59.73 -13.73 -15.07
CA ALA A 4 58.34 -14.01 -15.40
C ALA A 4 57.61 -14.43 -14.12
N VAL A 5 56.74 -13.57 -13.61
CA VAL A 5 55.78 -13.92 -12.57
C VAL A 5 54.80 -14.92 -13.21
N PRO A 6 54.64 -16.14 -12.68
CA PRO A 6 53.76 -17.11 -13.28
C PRO A 6 52.32 -16.60 -13.16
N ALA A 7 51.64 -16.49 -14.30
CA ALA A 7 50.18 -16.36 -14.32
C ALA A 7 49.62 -17.61 -13.65
N VAL A 8 49.24 -17.50 -12.38
CA VAL A 8 48.47 -18.53 -11.70
C VAL A 8 47.17 -18.66 -12.50
N LEU A 9 47.06 -19.75 -13.26
CA LEU A 9 45.79 -20.19 -13.85
C LEU A 9 44.87 -20.53 -12.69
N VAL A 10 44.19 -19.52 -12.15
CA VAL A 10 43.09 -19.72 -11.20
C VAL A 10 42.05 -20.54 -11.97
N ALA A 11 41.82 -21.78 -11.55
CA ALA A 11 40.83 -22.64 -12.15
C ALA A 11 39.48 -21.91 -12.11
N VAL A 12 38.88 -21.72 -13.28
CA VAL A 12 37.59 -21.05 -13.38
C VAL A 12 36.53 -22.00 -12.84
N VAL A 13 36.02 -21.71 -11.64
CA VAL A 13 35.00 -22.53 -11.00
C VAL A 13 33.63 -22.18 -11.60
N PRO A 14 32.87 -23.17 -12.09
CA PRO A 14 31.53 -22.94 -12.65
C PRO A 14 30.54 -22.53 -11.57
N GLN A 15 29.44 -21.88 -11.96
CA GLN A 15 28.37 -21.48 -11.03
C GLN A 15 27.69 -22.67 -10.34
N SER A 16 27.81 -23.88 -10.91
CA SER A 16 27.32 -25.13 -10.31
C SER A 16 28.18 -25.63 -9.13
N GLU A 17 29.30 -24.99 -8.85
CA GLU A 17 30.23 -25.34 -7.77
C GLU A 17 30.55 -24.08 -6.91
N PRO A 18 30.74 -24.24 -5.59
CA PRO A 18 31.06 -23.10 -4.72
C PRO A 18 32.51 -22.64 -4.90
N ILE A 19 32.73 -21.32 -4.98
CA ILE A 19 34.07 -20.72 -4.91
C ILE A 19 34.52 -20.44 -3.47
N SER A 20 33.60 -20.50 -2.50
CA SER A 20 33.92 -20.31 -1.07
C SER A 20 32.89 -20.99 -0.18
N GLU A 21 33.27 -21.26 1.07
CA GLU A 21 32.39 -21.89 2.07
C GLU A 21 31.19 -21.02 2.48
N VAL A 22 31.27 -19.70 2.24
CA VAL A 22 30.18 -18.76 2.55
C VAL A 22 29.09 -18.72 1.48
N GLN A 23 29.29 -19.40 0.35
CA GLN A 23 28.27 -19.51 -0.68
C GLN A 23 27.24 -20.59 -0.35
N VAL A 24 25.99 -20.29 -0.69
CA VAL A 24 24.83 -21.17 -0.56
C VAL A 24 24.30 -21.53 -1.94
N ARG A 25 23.66 -22.69 -2.05
CA ARG A 25 23.01 -23.11 -3.28
C ARG A 25 21.65 -22.42 -3.41
N ASN A 26 21.38 -21.78 -4.55
CA ASN A 26 20.09 -21.16 -4.87
C ASN A 26 19.05 -22.18 -5.37
N ASN A 27 17.86 -21.70 -5.71
CA ASN A 27 16.77 -22.58 -6.13
C ASN A 27 16.98 -23.16 -7.53
N ALA A 28 17.70 -22.45 -8.40
CA ALA A 28 18.09 -22.94 -9.72
C ALA A 28 19.26 -23.95 -9.69
N GLY A 29 19.91 -24.12 -8.53
CA GLY A 29 20.98 -25.09 -8.30
C GLY A 29 22.41 -24.55 -8.46
N GLY A 30 22.59 -23.25 -8.72
CA GLY A 30 23.88 -22.55 -8.71
C GLY A 30 24.26 -22.03 -7.33
N PHE A 31 25.53 -21.65 -7.15
CA PHE A 31 26.07 -21.15 -5.89
C PHE A 31 26.15 -19.62 -5.90
N VAL A 32 25.61 -19.00 -4.86
CA VAL A 32 25.46 -17.55 -4.68
C VAL A 32 25.69 -17.20 -3.19
N TYR A 33 25.57 -15.93 -2.83
CA TYR A 33 25.70 -15.50 -1.43
C TYR A 33 24.33 -15.36 -0.76
N GLN A 34 24.30 -15.60 0.54
CA GLN A 34 23.13 -15.35 1.38
C GLN A 34 23.19 -13.91 1.89
N ILE A 35 22.12 -13.15 1.72
CA ILE A 35 22.00 -11.81 2.33
C ILE A 35 21.71 -11.92 3.83
N ASP A 36 22.11 -10.90 4.59
CA ASP A 36 21.77 -10.82 5.99
C ASP A 36 20.26 -10.61 6.22
N ASP A 37 19.78 -10.92 7.43
CA ASP A 37 18.36 -10.83 7.77
C ASP A 37 17.78 -9.42 7.63
N PHE A 38 18.60 -8.38 7.80
CA PHE A 38 18.17 -7.00 7.69
C PHE A 38 18.05 -6.55 6.22
N ALA A 39 18.96 -6.99 5.35
CA ALA A 39 18.81 -6.87 3.91
C ALA A 39 17.57 -7.63 3.41
N ARG A 40 17.35 -8.85 3.92
CA ARG A 40 16.14 -9.65 3.62
C ARG A 40 14.87 -8.96 4.09
N LEU A 41 14.85 -8.37 5.28
CA LEU A 41 13.75 -7.54 5.77
C LEU A 41 13.44 -6.38 4.80
N ARG A 42 14.45 -5.66 4.33
CA ARG A 42 14.25 -4.56 3.36
C ARG A 42 13.64 -5.05 2.06
N ARG A 43 14.18 -6.15 1.50
CA ARG A 43 13.59 -6.81 0.32
C ARG A 43 12.14 -7.21 0.59
N PHE A 44 11.84 -7.81 1.72
CA PHE A 44 10.48 -8.21 2.05
C PHE A 44 9.50 -7.03 2.15
N ILE A 45 9.90 -5.91 2.78
CA ILE A 45 9.01 -4.75 2.90
C ILE A 45 8.73 -4.13 1.51
N ILE A 46 9.73 -4.07 0.64
CA ILE A 46 9.65 -3.40 -0.67
C ILE A 46 9.05 -4.32 -1.73
N LEU A 47 9.58 -5.52 -1.86
CA LEU A 47 9.22 -6.51 -2.87
C LEU A 47 8.06 -7.40 -2.45
N GLY A 48 7.76 -7.55 -1.16
CA GLY A 48 6.69 -8.40 -0.63
C GLY A 48 6.76 -9.89 -1.01
N SER A 49 5.65 -10.59 -0.81
CA SER A 49 5.52 -12.04 -1.10
C SER A 49 4.13 -12.42 -1.62
N GLU A 50 3.34 -11.46 -2.13
CA GLU A 50 1.93 -11.70 -2.51
C GLU A 50 1.76 -12.43 -3.85
N ALA A 51 2.80 -12.42 -4.70
CA ALA A 51 2.85 -13.15 -5.96
C ALA A 51 3.69 -14.42 -5.81
N ASN A 52 3.39 -15.45 -6.59
CA ASN A 52 4.27 -16.61 -6.68
C ASN A 52 5.60 -16.18 -7.29
N ASN A 53 6.69 -16.64 -6.69
CA ASN A 53 7.98 -16.63 -7.37
C ASN A 53 8.03 -17.82 -8.35
N TYR A 54 8.87 -17.74 -9.38
CA TYR A 54 9.06 -18.82 -10.35
C TYR A 54 9.49 -20.13 -9.68
N TYR A 55 10.33 -20.02 -8.64
CA TYR A 55 10.90 -21.17 -7.92
C TYR A 55 10.21 -21.50 -6.58
N VAL A 56 9.62 -20.49 -5.92
CA VAL A 56 9.13 -20.60 -4.53
C VAL A 56 7.68 -20.16 -4.45
N GLY A 57 6.86 -20.94 -3.74
CA GLY A 57 5.46 -20.61 -3.50
C GLY A 57 5.30 -19.35 -2.63
N ARG A 58 4.25 -18.56 -2.88
CA ARG A 58 3.99 -17.32 -2.12
C ARG A 58 3.93 -17.50 -0.59
N GLU A 59 3.45 -18.66 -0.13
CA GLU A 59 3.24 -18.95 1.30
C GLU A 59 4.58 -19.27 1.97
N GLU A 60 5.39 -20.11 1.34
CA GLU A 60 6.77 -20.41 1.73
C GLU A 60 7.60 -19.12 1.80
N LEU A 61 7.59 -18.32 0.74
CA LEU A 61 8.32 -17.05 0.71
C LEU A 61 7.90 -16.08 1.82
N THR A 62 6.62 -16.08 2.19
CA THR A 62 6.14 -15.26 3.31
C THR A 62 6.65 -15.78 4.64
N LEU A 63 6.64 -17.10 4.85
CA LEU A 63 7.11 -17.73 6.08
C LEU A 63 8.61 -17.52 6.27
N ASP A 64 9.43 -17.70 5.24
CA ASP A 64 10.88 -17.54 5.36
C ASP A 64 11.27 -16.09 5.68
N ASN A 65 10.57 -15.13 5.07
CA ASN A 65 10.76 -13.71 5.38
C ASN A 65 10.28 -13.37 6.80
N CYS A 66 9.16 -13.95 7.26
CA CYS A 66 8.75 -13.81 8.66
C CYS A 66 9.81 -14.38 9.61
N GLU A 67 10.40 -15.54 9.30
CA GLU A 67 11.45 -16.17 10.11
C GLU A 67 12.66 -15.27 10.27
N ALA A 68 13.13 -14.62 9.20
CA ALA A 68 14.21 -13.64 9.27
C ALA A 68 13.87 -12.46 10.20
N VAL A 69 12.64 -11.97 10.16
CA VAL A 69 12.18 -10.93 11.11
C VAL A 69 12.20 -11.44 12.55
N LEU A 70 11.73 -12.67 12.79
CA LEU A 70 11.74 -13.27 14.13
C LEU A 70 13.17 -13.45 14.66
N ARG A 71 14.13 -13.83 13.82
CA ARG A 71 15.55 -13.89 14.18
C ARG A 71 16.09 -12.51 14.58
N LEU A 72 15.77 -11.45 13.83
CA LEU A 72 16.13 -10.07 14.21
C LEU A 72 15.51 -9.64 15.56
N LEU A 73 14.26 -10.03 15.82
CA LEU A 73 13.60 -9.76 17.10
C LEU A 73 14.27 -10.51 18.26
N ALA A 74 14.62 -11.79 18.06
CA ALA A 74 15.31 -12.60 19.06
C ALA A 74 16.73 -12.08 19.37
N GLN A 75 17.39 -11.45 18.39
CA GLN A 75 18.68 -10.78 18.55
C GLN A 75 18.60 -9.39 19.19
N GLY A 76 17.42 -8.94 19.62
CA GLY A 76 17.23 -7.61 20.23
C GLY A 76 17.28 -6.44 19.24
N GLN A 77 17.22 -6.70 17.93
CA GLN A 77 17.27 -5.64 16.90
C GLN A 77 15.90 -5.02 16.59
N GLY A 78 14.87 -5.28 17.41
CA GLY A 78 13.49 -4.92 17.07
C GLY A 78 13.22 -3.42 16.91
N GLU A 79 13.90 -2.54 17.67
CA GLU A 79 13.79 -1.09 17.46
C GLU A 79 14.33 -0.64 16.11
N ARG A 80 15.43 -1.25 15.66
CA ARG A 80 16.03 -1.02 14.34
C ARG A 80 15.08 -1.48 13.22
N VAL A 81 14.42 -2.62 13.39
CA VAL A 81 13.37 -3.12 12.47
C VAL A 81 12.21 -2.13 12.38
N VAL A 82 11.69 -1.66 13.51
CA VAL A 82 10.58 -0.69 13.54
C VAL A 82 10.98 0.63 12.86
N LYS A 83 12.21 1.11 13.10
CA LYS A 83 12.74 2.30 12.44
C LYS A 83 12.75 2.14 10.92
N GLU A 84 13.27 1.03 10.41
CA GLU A 84 13.31 0.77 8.97
C GLU A 84 11.90 0.71 8.34
N VAL A 85 10.95 0.02 9.00
CA VAL A 85 9.55 -0.01 8.56
C VAL A 85 8.95 1.40 8.50
N ARG A 86 9.18 2.21 9.54
CA ARG A 86 8.71 3.60 9.61
C ARG A 86 9.33 4.44 8.49
N ASP A 87 10.63 4.32 8.26
CA ASP A 87 11.36 5.11 7.26
C ASP A 87 10.90 4.73 5.85
N ILE A 88 10.80 3.44 5.52
CA ILE A 88 10.27 2.96 4.23
C ILE A 88 8.83 3.46 4.01
N SER A 89 7.96 3.37 5.02
CA SER A 89 6.56 3.80 4.90
C SER A 89 6.41 5.31 4.76
N THR A 90 7.13 6.09 5.57
CA THR A 90 7.03 7.56 5.57
C THR A 90 7.65 8.17 4.32
N GLN A 91 8.73 7.58 3.80
CA GLN A 91 9.36 8.00 2.54
C GLN A 91 8.67 7.47 1.28
N GLY A 92 7.68 6.58 1.41
CA GLY A 92 6.95 6.01 0.27
C GLY A 92 7.81 5.09 -0.61
N ARG A 93 8.81 4.41 -0.02
CA ARG A 93 9.78 3.59 -0.76
C ARG A 93 9.22 2.29 -1.35
N ALA A 94 8.19 1.73 -0.72
CA ALA A 94 7.56 0.48 -1.13
C ALA A 94 6.27 0.72 -1.94
N PRO A 95 6.00 -0.06 -3.02
CA PRO A 95 4.77 0.03 -3.79
C PRO A 95 3.50 -0.29 -3.00
N LYS A 96 3.61 -1.19 -2.00
CA LYS A 96 2.50 -1.63 -1.14
C LYS A 96 2.87 -1.46 0.33
N GLN A 97 1.86 -1.30 1.18
CA GLN A 97 2.04 -1.13 2.62
C GLN A 97 1.86 -2.44 3.41
N GLY A 98 1.22 -3.45 2.82
CA GLY A 98 0.87 -4.71 3.48
C GLY A 98 2.06 -5.41 4.17
N PRO A 99 3.19 -5.65 3.46
CA PRO A 99 4.37 -6.26 4.07
C PRO A 99 4.91 -5.48 5.27
N GLY A 100 5.05 -4.15 5.16
CA GLY A 100 5.48 -3.30 6.27
C GLY A 100 4.52 -3.31 7.47
N ILE A 101 3.20 -3.38 7.22
CA ILE A 101 2.19 -3.51 8.28
C ILE A 101 2.29 -4.87 8.97
N LEU A 102 2.54 -5.95 8.23
CA LEU A 102 2.77 -7.27 8.80
C LEU A 102 4.01 -7.28 9.71
N VAL A 103 5.14 -6.73 9.24
CA VAL A 103 6.35 -6.60 10.07
C VAL A 103 6.07 -5.77 11.33
N LEU A 104 5.36 -4.63 11.21
CA LEU A 104 4.99 -3.83 12.37
C LEU A 104 4.12 -4.61 13.36
N ALA A 105 3.23 -5.47 12.87
CA ALA A 105 2.41 -6.34 13.70
C ALA A 105 3.23 -7.44 14.40
N LEU A 106 4.23 -8.03 13.73
CA LEU A 106 5.20 -8.95 14.35
C LEU A 106 5.93 -8.24 15.49
N CYS A 107 6.49 -7.05 15.25
CA CYS A 107 7.15 -6.24 16.29
C CYS A 107 6.21 -5.93 17.47
N ALA A 108 4.94 -5.58 17.19
CA ALA A 108 3.96 -5.23 18.22
C ALA A 108 3.48 -6.42 19.06
N ARG A 109 3.58 -7.66 18.54
CA ARG A 109 3.05 -8.87 19.19
C ARG A 109 4.13 -9.79 19.76
N LEU A 110 5.27 -9.90 19.09
CA LEU A 110 6.34 -10.85 19.39
C LEU A 110 7.63 -10.16 19.85
N GLY A 111 7.75 -8.85 19.68
CA GLY A 111 8.89 -8.09 20.17
C GLY A 111 8.94 -7.98 21.70
N ASP A 112 10.12 -7.61 22.20
CA ASP A 112 10.35 -7.23 23.60
C ASP A 112 9.59 -5.93 23.97
N ALA A 113 9.75 -5.48 25.22
CA ALA A 113 9.04 -4.30 25.71
C ALA A 113 9.36 -3.03 24.91
N ALA A 114 10.64 -2.80 24.57
CA ALA A 114 11.09 -1.63 23.83
C ALA A 114 10.56 -1.64 22.39
N THR A 115 10.70 -2.77 21.70
CA THR A 115 10.20 -3.02 20.35
C THR A 115 8.69 -2.85 20.26
N ARG A 116 7.93 -3.40 21.20
CA ARG A 116 6.46 -3.22 21.23
C ARG A 116 6.07 -1.76 21.41
N CYS A 117 6.78 -1.05 22.29
CA CYS A 117 6.57 0.37 22.50
C CYS A 117 6.87 1.19 21.23
N ALA A 118 8.01 0.91 20.57
CA ALA A 118 8.42 1.56 19.33
C ALA A 118 7.41 1.29 18.19
N ALA A 119 6.97 0.04 18.02
CA ALA A 119 6.03 -0.36 16.99
C ALA A 119 4.68 0.34 17.15
N LEU A 120 4.12 0.32 18.37
CA LEU A 120 2.83 0.95 18.66
C LEU A 120 2.91 2.49 18.65
N SER A 121 4.07 3.07 18.98
CA SER A 121 4.31 4.51 18.86
C SER A 121 4.41 4.96 17.39
N SER A 122 4.87 4.08 16.50
CA SER A 122 4.98 4.32 15.05
C SER A 122 3.67 4.07 14.30
N LEU A 123 2.62 3.59 14.98
CA LEU A 123 1.33 3.23 14.37
C LEU A 123 0.73 4.35 13.51
N GLU A 124 0.74 5.59 13.99
CA GLU A 124 0.19 6.74 13.25
C GLU A 124 0.99 7.08 11.99
N ALA A 125 2.32 6.99 12.07
CA ALA A 125 3.21 7.31 10.97
C ALA A 125 3.10 6.29 9.83
N VAL A 126 2.94 5.01 10.16
CA VAL A 126 2.82 3.90 9.19
C VAL A 126 1.37 3.77 8.70
N CYS A 127 0.42 3.64 9.62
CA CYS A 127 -1.00 3.41 9.30
C CYS A 127 -1.76 4.72 9.10
N ARG A 128 -1.48 5.45 8.02
CA ARG A 128 -2.03 6.80 7.77
C ARG A 128 -3.54 6.86 7.53
N THR A 129 -4.16 5.74 7.11
CA THR A 129 -5.58 5.66 6.76
C THR A 129 -6.34 4.65 7.62
N GLY A 130 -7.68 4.76 7.67
CA GLY A 130 -8.54 3.77 8.31
C GLY A 130 -8.31 2.36 7.76
N SER A 131 -8.13 2.23 6.44
CA SER A 131 -7.80 0.95 5.79
C SER A 131 -6.54 0.29 6.35
N THR A 132 -5.45 1.05 6.45
CA THR A 132 -4.16 0.54 6.96
C THR A 132 -4.22 0.24 8.46
N LEU A 133 -5.00 1.01 9.22
CA LEU A 133 -5.24 0.72 10.64
C LEU A 133 -6.00 -0.60 10.82
N PHE A 134 -7.05 -0.83 10.03
CA PHE A 134 -7.81 -2.09 10.08
C PHE A 134 -6.94 -3.29 9.71
N GLU A 135 -6.08 -3.13 8.72
CA GLU A 135 -5.09 -4.15 8.37
C GLU A 135 -4.15 -4.45 9.53
N MET A 136 -3.53 -3.43 10.14
CA MET A 136 -2.67 -3.62 11.32
C MET A 136 -3.38 -4.34 12.46
N VAL A 137 -4.60 -3.92 12.81
CA VAL A 137 -5.38 -4.57 13.87
C VAL A 137 -5.71 -6.02 13.51
N GLN A 138 -6.04 -6.29 12.25
CA GLN A 138 -6.30 -7.64 11.77
C GLN A 138 -5.04 -8.51 11.88
N ARG A 139 -3.87 -8.01 11.49
CA ARG A 139 -2.58 -8.74 11.63
C ARG A 139 -2.24 -9.01 13.09
N CYS A 140 -2.41 -8.03 13.98
CA CYS A 140 -2.22 -8.24 15.41
C CYS A 140 -3.16 -9.29 16.00
N LYS A 141 -4.40 -9.40 15.49
CA LYS A 141 -5.36 -10.43 15.90
C LYS A 141 -4.92 -11.83 15.43
N GLU A 142 -4.46 -11.95 14.19
CA GLU A 142 -3.95 -13.21 13.61
C GLU A 142 -2.70 -13.71 14.34
N LEU A 143 -1.80 -12.80 14.74
CA LEU A 143 -0.58 -13.11 15.50
C LEU A 143 -0.82 -13.30 17.01
N GLY A 144 -2.05 -13.11 17.49
CA GLY A 144 -2.41 -13.24 18.90
C GLY A 144 -2.06 -14.62 19.49
N PRO A 145 -2.52 -15.73 18.88
CA PRO A 145 -2.20 -17.08 19.31
C PRO A 145 -0.70 -17.42 19.19
N VAL A 146 -0.02 -16.98 18.13
CA VAL A 146 1.44 -17.16 17.95
C VAL A 146 2.19 -16.61 19.15
N ALA A 147 1.84 -15.38 19.57
CA ALA A 147 2.48 -14.73 20.71
C ALA A 147 2.22 -15.45 22.04
N GLN A 148 1.09 -16.15 22.20
CA GLN A 148 0.82 -16.94 23.40
C GLN A 148 1.65 -18.23 23.43
N ALA A 149 1.90 -18.84 22.27
CA ALA A 149 2.68 -20.08 22.16
C ALA A 149 4.20 -19.82 22.23
N ALA A 150 4.68 -18.74 21.60
CA ALA A 150 6.10 -18.47 21.40
C ALA A 150 6.75 -17.59 22.48
N CYS A 151 5.97 -16.81 23.23
CA CYS A 151 6.50 -16.00 24.33
C CYS A 151 6.27 -16.72 25.67
N LYS A 152 7.25 -17.50 26.13
CA LYS A 152 7.20 -18.12 27.46
C LYS A 152 7.44 -17.05 28.55
N PRO A 153 6.76 -17.13 29.71
CA PRO A 153 7.10 -16.29 30.85
C PRO A 153 8.54 -16.59 31.28
N ALA A 154 9.31 -15.54 31.58
CA ALA A 154 10.67 -15.70 32.03
C ALA A 154 10.72 -16.49 33.34
N SER A 155 11.65 -17.44 33.45
CA SER A 155 12.12 -17.92 34.76
C SER A 155 12.74 -16.73 35.51
N GLU A 156 12.54 -16.69 36.83
CA GLU A 156 12.83 -15.57 37.73
C GLU A 156 14.02 -14.69 37.29
N GLY A 157 13.72 -13.44 36.88
CA GLY A 157 14.71 -12.40 36.58
C GLY A 157 15.08 -12.17 35.11
N GLY A 158 14.69 -13.03 34.17
CA GLY A 158 15.00 -12.87 32.74
C GLY A 158 14.00 -12.00 31.95
N GLN A 159 14.41 -11.45 30.80
CA GLN A 159 13.44 -10.99 29.80
C GLN A 159 12.82 -12.20 29.08
N PRO A 160 11.53 -12.19 28.73
CA PRO A 160 10.91 -13.27 27.96
C PRO A 160 11.60 -13.37 26.60
N ALA A 161 12.29 -14.49 26.35
CA ALA A 161 12.93 -14.76 25.07
C ALA A 161 11.90 -15.25 24.04
N LEU A 162 12.00 -14.74 22.82
CA LEU A 162 11.18 -15.19 21.69
C LEU A 162 11.71 -16.54 21.20
N ASP A 163 10.89 -17.58 21.32
CA ASP A 163 11.19 -18.88 20.73
C ASP A 163 10.80 -18.87 19.24
N VAL A 164 11.80 -18.61 18.38
CA VAL A 164 11.61 -18.53 16.92
C VAL A 164 11.09 -19.85 16.36
N ALA A 165 11.60 -20.99 16.86
CA ALA A 165 11.19 -22.31 16.40
C ALA A 165 9.72 -22.59 16.75
N ALA A 166 9.29 -22.25 17.97
CA ALA A 166 7.89 -22.38 18.37
C ALA A 166 6.96 -21.46 17.55
N ALA A 167 7.38 -20.21 17.30
CA ALA A 167 6.62 -19.28 16.47
C ALA A 167 6.44 -19.80 15.03
N MET A 168 7.52 -20.32 14.42
CA MET A 168 7.50 -20.86 13.07
C MET A 168 6.74 -22.18 12.97
N ALA A 169 6.89 -23.07 13.95
CA ALA A 169 6.13 -24.33 14.01
C ALA A 169 4.63 -24.05 14.05
N TRP A 170 4.19 -23.06 14.82
CA TRP A 170 2.79 -22.66 14.86
C TRP A 170 2.33 -22.11 13.50
N CYS A 171 3.12 -21.22 12.88
CA CYS A 171 2.77 -20.64 11.59
C CYS A 171 2.65 -21.71 10.50
N LYS A 172 3.59 -22.66 10.45
CA LYS A 172 3.56 -23.80 9.50
C LYS A 172 2.36 -24.71 9.75
N ALA A 173 2.09 -25.09 10.99
CA ALA A 173 0.96 -25.94 11.36
C ALA A 173 -0.38 -25.31 10.98
N ALA A 174 -0.50 -23.99 11.10
CA ALA A 174 -1.73 -23.29 10.75
C ALA A 174 -1.89 -23.09 9.22
N VAL A 175 -0.82 -23.21 8.42
CA VAL A 175 -0.84 -23.18 6.94
C VAL A 175 -1.11 -24.56 6.30
N GLY A 176 -0.98 -25.65 7.07
CA GLY A 176 -1.15 -27.03 6.58
C GLY A 176 -2.49 -27.29 5.85
N PRO A 177 -2.53 -28.28 4.93
CA PRO A 177 -3.76 -28.63 4.21
C PRO A 177 -4.85 -28.97 5.23
N ALA A 178 -6.05 -28.43 5.03
CA ALA A 178 -7.21 -28.83 5.80
C ALA A 178 -7.56 -30.29 5.46
N GLU A 179 -6.89 -31.23 6.11
CA GLU A 179 -7.22 -32.65 6.03
C GLU A 179 -8.60 -32.86 6.68
N GLY A 180 -9.52 -33.49 5.93
CA GLY A 180 -10.84 -33.88 6.43
C GLY A 180 -12.06 -33.35 5.68
N ALA A 181 -11.96 -33.04 4.38
CA ALA A 181 -13.14 -32.80 3.54
C ALA A 181 -13.17 -33.75 2.33
N ASP A 182 -13.08 -35.06 2.58
CA ASP A 182 -13.66 -36.04 1.68
C ASP A 182 -15.07 -36.40 2.18
N ALA A 183 -16.07 -35.97 1.41
CA ALA A 183 -17.36 -36.62 1.18
C ALA A 183 -18.30 -35.61 0.51
N SER A 184 -18.87 -36.03 -0.61
CA SER A 184 -19.95 -35.38 -1.38
C SER A 184 -20.88 -34.46 -0.58
N PRO A 185 -21.29 -33.30 -1.12
CA PRO A 185 -22.17 -32.38 -0.40
C PRO A 185 -23.54 -33.02 -0.16
N PRO A 186 -24.04 -33.09 1.09
CA PRO A 186 -25.44 -33.42 1.29
C PRO A 186 -26.28 -32.25 0.77
N ARG A 187 -27.20 -32.57 -0.14
CA ARG A 187 -28.25 -31.65 -0.58
C ARG A 187 -29.11 -31.31 0.63
N GLY A 188 -29.07 -30.07 1.10
CA GLY A 188 -29.86 -29.58 2.24
C GLY A 188 -30.16 -28.09 2.13
N ARG A 189 -31.45 -27.76 2.26
CA ARG A 189 -32.10 -26.46 2.02
C ARG A 189 -31.58 -25.30 2.90
N GLY A 190 -31.40 -24.13 2.25
CA GLY A 190 -31.90 -22.82 2.70
C GLY A 190 -31.53 -22.32 4.09
N GLY A 191 -30.39 -21.63 4.20
CA GLY A 191 -30.05 -20.79 5.36
C GLY A 191 -29.16 -19.62 4.97
N ARG A 192 -29.74 -18.40 4.88
CA ARG A 192 -29.01 -17.15 4.69
C ARG A 192 -28.12 -16.87 5.91
N GLY A 193 -26.80 -16.97 5.75
CA GLY A 193 -25.86 -16.56 6.79
C GLY A 193 -24.43 -17.07 6.64
N GLY A 194 -23.91 -17.25 5.42
CA GLY A 194 -22.52 -17.63 5.21
C GLY A 194 -21.58 -16.43 5.46
N ARG A 195 -20.92 -16.40 6.63
CA ARG A 195 -19.65 -15.69 6.77
C ARG A 195 -18.67 -16.41 5.83
N GLY A 196 -18.39 -15.81 4.68
CA GLY A 196 -17.37 -16.32 3.77
C GLY A 196 -16.04 -16.41 4.53
N GLY A 197 -15.53 -17.63 4.69
CA GLY A 197 -14.14 -17.87 5.06
C GLY A 197 -13.24 -17.40 3.93
N GLY A 198 -12.98 -16.10 3.88
CA GLY A 198 -11.95 -15.53 3.01
C GLY A 198 -10.59 -15.79 3.64
N ARG A 199 -9.73 -16.56 2.96
CA ARG A 199 -8.30 -16.66 3.29
C ARG A 199 -7.70 -15.25 3.27
N SER A 200 -6.81 -14.93 4.22
CA SER A 200 -6.15 -13.62 4.24
C SER A 200 -5.29 -13.45 2.99
N SER A 201 -5.10 -12.20 2.56
CA SER A 201 -4.24 -11.88 1.41
C SER A 201 -2.74 -12.12 1.65
N SER A 202 -2.32 -12.51 2.86
CA SER A 202 -0.90 -12.52 3.27
C SER A 202 -0.31 -13.90 3.51
N GLY A 203 -0.94 -14.99 3.06
CA GLY A 203 -0.43 -16.36 3.29
C GLY A 203 -0.45 -16.85 4.74
N LEU A 204 -0.58 -15.96 5.73
CA LEU A 204 -0.76 -16.32 7.13
C LEU A 204 -2.19 -16.81 7.39
N PRO A 205 -2.34 -17.86 8.21
CA PRO A 205 -3.61 -18.52 8.43
C PRO A 205 -4.55 -17.64 9.27
N VAL A 206 -5.79 -17.53 8.80
CA VAL A 206 -6.86 -16.83 9.52
C VAL A 206 -7.44 -17.81 10.51
N VAL A 207 -7.17 -17.65 11.80
CA VAL A 207 -7.84 -18.44 12.84
C VAL A 207 -9.29 -17.92 12.98
N PRO A 208 -10.31 -18.70 12.59
CA PRO A 208 -11.69 -18.31 12.80
C PRO A 208 -11.99 -18.34 14.30
N GLY A 209 -12.42 -17.21 14.87
CA GLY A 209 -12.91 -17.16 16.26
C GLY A 209 -11.90 -16.72 17.32
N ALA A 210 -10.65 -16.40 16.99
CA ALA A 210 -9.75 -15.76 17.95
C ALA A 210 -10.32 -14.40 18.39
N LYS A 211 -10.55 -14.21 19.70
CA LYS A 211 -10.91 -12.89 20.25
C LYS A 211 -9.67 -12.01 20.22
N ALA A 212 -9.79 -10.77 19.76
CA ALA A 212 -8.68 -9.84 19.80
C ALA A 212 -8.39 -9.50 21.28
N ASN A 213 -7.32 -10.05 21.85
CA ASN A 213 -6.92 -9.74 23.22
C ASN A 213 -6.09 -8.44 23.23
N TRP A 214 -6.74 -7.32 23.55
CA TRP A 214 -6.09 -6.01 23.57
C TRP A 214 -5.52 -5.72 24.96
N GLY A 215 -4.20 -5.61 25.05
CA GLY A 215 -3.54 -5.04 26.24
C GLY A 215 -3.76 -3.51 26.33
N ARG A 216 -3.40 -2.93 27.50
CA ARG A 216 -3.51 -1.48 27.74
C ARG A 216 -2.78 -0.66 26.67
N VAL A 217 -1.57 -1.09 26.28
CA VAL A 217 -0.73 -0.37 25.31
C VAL A 217 -1.37 -0.33 23.91
N MET A 218 -1.96 -1.42 23.45
CA MET A 218 -2.63 -1.46 22.14
C MET A 218 -3.90 -0.60 22.12
N ARG A 219 -4.71 -0.62 23.20
CA ARG A 219 -5.85 0.31 23.34
C ARG A 219 -5.39 1.76 23.26
N SER A 220 -4.36 2.12 24.01
CA SER A 220 -3.81 3.48 24.01
C SER A 220 -3.28 3.91 22.64
N ALA A 221 -2.60 3.02 21.92
CA ALA A 221 -2.06 3.32 20.60
C ALA A 221 -3.17 3.56 19.56
N VAL A 222 -4.19 2.69 19.54
CA VAL A 222 -5.35 2.87 18.66
C VAL A 222 -6.16 4.10 19.05
N ALA A 223 -6.37 4.35 20.34
CA ALA A 223 -7.03 5.57 20.82
C ALA A 223 -6.28 6.83 20.35
N LYS A 224 -4.95 6.85 20.51
CA LYS A 224 -4.10 7.94 20.04
C LYS A 224 -4.25 8.19 18.54
N TRP A 225 -4.37 7.14 17.73
CA TRP A 225 -4.57 7.27 16.28
C TRP A 225 -5.81 8.10 15.91
N TYR A 226 -6.91 7.93 16.64
CA TYR A 226 -8.13 8.71 16.45
C TYR A 226 -7.98 10.13 16.99
N LEU A 227 -7.45 10.25 18.22
CA LEU A 227 -7.36 11.51 18.95
C LEU A 227 -6.32 12.48 18.37
N ALA A 228 -5.32 11.98 17.65
CA ALA A 228 -4.32 12.80 16.99
C ALA A 228 -4.86 13.55 15.75
N LYS A 229 -6.04 13.16 15.22
CA LYS A 229 -6.61 13.74 14.00
C LYS A 229 -7.51 14.93 14.30
N ALA A 230 -7.47 15.93 13.44
CA ALA A 230 -8.48 16.99 13.43
C ALA A 230 -9.87 16.39 13.11
N PRO A 231 -10.97 16.95 13.66
CA PRO A 231 -12.32 16.42 13.47
C PRO A 231 -12.72 16.27 12.00
N ALA A 232 -12.40 17.25 11.14
CA ALA A 232 -12.67 17.17 9.71
C ALA A 232 -11.91 16.01 9.03
N SER A 233 -10.63 15.83 9.36
CA SER A 233 -9.83 14.70 8.87
C SER A 233 -10.35 13.36 9.37
N LEU A 234 -10.82 13.31 10.62
CA LEU A 234 -11.44 12.11 11.19
C LEU A 234 -12.76 11.79 10.48
N ALA A 235 -13.62 12.79 10.26
CA ALA A 235 -14.87 12.65 9.52
C ALA A 235 -14.64 12.11 8.10
N TYR A 236 -13.62 12.62 7.40
CA TYR A 236 -13.17 12.09 6.12
C TYR A 236 -12.71 10.63 6.22
N GLN A 237 -11.92 10.26 7.22
CA GLN A 237 -11.46 8.87 7.38
C GLN A 237 -12.64 7.89 7.58
N VAL A 238 -13.59 8.23 8.47
CA VAL A 238 -14.70 7.32 8.81
C VAL A 238 -15.73 7.18 7.69
N THR A 239 -15.85 8.19 6.83
CA THR A 239 -16.74 8.15 5.66
C THR A 239 -16.08 7.45 4.48
N LYS A 240 -14.84 7.84 4.13
CA LYS A 240 -14.09 7.24 3.02
C LYS A 240 -13.71 5.78 3.27
N TYR A 241 -13.22 5.47 4.47
CA TYR A 241 -12.73 4.14 4.84
C TYR A 241 -13.62 3.52 5.92
N SER A 242 -14.93 3.38 5.66
CA SER A 242 -15.87 2.96 6.70
C SER A 242 -15.59 1.58 7.30
N GLN A 243 -15.15 0.62 6.47
CA GLN A 243 -14.81 -0.73 6.89
C GLN A 243 -13.78 -1.38 5.95
N ARG A 244 -12.94 -2.26 6.49
CA ARG A 244 -12.02 -3.12 5.71
C ARG A 244 -11.58 -4.31 6.56
N ASN A 245 -11.24 -5.44 5.93
CA ASN A 245 -10.72 -6.62 6.61
C ASN A 245 -11.58 -7.11 7.79
N GLY A 246 -12.90 -6.95 7.69
CA GLY A 246 -13.85 -7.33 8.74
C GLY A 246 -13.94 -6.35 9.94
N TRP A 247 -13.27 -5.21 9.88
CA TRP A 247 -13.31 -4.16 10.90
C TRP A 247 -14.01 -2.91 10.38
N ALA A 248 -14.81 -2.28 11.24
CA ALA A 248 -15.30 -0.91 11.07
C ALA A 248 -14.74 0.03 12.14
N HIS A 249 -14.79 1.34 11.90
CA HIS A 249 -14.36 2.33 12.89
C HIS A 249 -15.11 2.19 14.22
N GLY A 250 -16.41 1.89 14.17
CA GLY A 250 -17.22 1.65 15.36
C GLY A 250 -16.72 0.48 16.21
N ASP A 251 -16.12 -0.56 15.61
CA ASP A 251 -15.56 -1.68 16.35
C ASP A 251 -14.30 -1.27 17.11
N LEU A 252 -13.40 -0.55 16.44
CA LEU A 252 -12.16 -0.08 17.06
C LEU A 252 -12.42 0.96 18.16
N LEU A 253 -13.38 1.86 17.98
CA LEU A 253 -13.76 2.83 19.01
C LEU A 253 -14.31 2.15 20.26
N ARG A 254 -15.13 1.09 20.10
CA ARG A 254 -15.65 0.28 21.21
C ARG A 254 -14.56 -0.51 21.93
N LEU A 255 -13.46 -0.87 21.27
CA LEU A 255 -12.35 -1.60 21.88
C LEU A 255 -11.29 -0.68 22.51
N ALA A 256 -11.01 0.45 21.88
CA ALA A 256 -9.97 1.39 22.28
C ALA A 256 -10.41 2.34 23.40
N HIS A 257 -11.71 2.63 23.49
CA HIS A 257 -12.29 3.60 24.42
C HIS A 257 -11.54 4.96 24.44
N PRO A 258 -11.37 5.63 23.29
CA PRO A 258 -10.70 6.93 23.25
C PRO A 258 -11.53 7.99 24.00
N ASP A 259 -10.85 8.80 24.81
CA ASP A 259 -11.45 9.91 25.55
C ASP A 259 -10.90 11.25 25.06
N PRO A 260 -11.69 12.02 24.27
CA PRO A 260 -11.30 13.34 23.78
C PRO A 260 -11.01 14.37 24.88
N GLU A 261 -11.73 14.35 26.02
CA GLU A 261 -11.53 15.32 27.11
C GLU A 261 -10.24 15.04 27.86
N GLN A 262 -10.02 13.78 28.22
CA GLN A 262 -8.79 13.37 28.87
C GLN A 262 -7.58 13.65 27.97
N HIS A 263 -7.72 13.46 26.66
CA HIS A 263 -6.67 13.76 25.69
C HIS A 263 -6.34 15.26 25.64
N ALA A 264 -7.36 16.12 25.53
CA ALA A 264 -7.19 17.57 25.53
C ALA A 264 -6.57 18.08 26.86
N ALA A 265 -7.00 17.54 28.00
CA ALA A 265 -6.42 17.84 29.31
C ALA A 265 -4.93 17.43 29.38
N LYS A 266 -4.58 16.23 28.89
CA LYS A 266 -3.19 15.78 28.82
C LYS A 266 -2.34 16.67 27.91
N LYS A 267 -2.87 17.09 26.77
CA LYS A 267 -2.19 17.97 25.82
C LYS A 267 -1.91 19.35 26.44
N ARG A 268 -2.87 19.93 27.17
CA ARG A 268 -2.68 21.19 27.91
C ARG A 268 -1.56 21.08 28.94
N ARG A 269 -1.60 20.06 29.80
CA ARG A 269 -0.53 19.82 30.81
C ARG A 269 0.86 19.67 30.18
N LEU A 270 0.95 18.96 29.05
CA LEU A 270 2.22 18.80 28.32
C LEU A 270 2.71 20.13 27.71
N ALA A 271 1.79 20.95 27.20
CA ALA A 271 2.12 22.27 26.67
C ALA A 271 2.58 23.23 27.79
N GLU A 272 1.90 23.22 28.94
CA GLU A 272 2.26 23.97 30.14
C GLU A 272 3.64 23.56 30.67
N ALA A 273 3.91 22.25 30.75
CA ALA A 273 5.21 21.73 31.17
C ALA A 273 6.33 22.15 30.20
N LYS A 274 6.12 22.04 28.88
CA LYS A 274 7.09 22.51 27.88
C LYS A 274 7.32 24.01 27.93
N ALA A 275 6.26 24.80 28.16
CA ALA A 275 6.39 26.25 28.31
C ALA A 275 7.17 26.61 29.60
N ALA A 276 6.97 25.86 30.68
CA ALA A 276 7.74 26.01 31.92
C ALA A 276 9.22 25.62 31.73
N GLU A 277 9.49 24.54 31.01
CA GLU A 277 10.86 24.10 30.67
C GLU A 277 11.57 25.13 29.77
N ALA A 278 10.89 25.67 28.75
CA ALA A 278 11.42 26.73 27.89
C ALA A 278 11.74 28.01 28.69
N LYS A 279 10.84 28.44 29.58
CA LYS A 279 11.08 29.57 30.49
C LYS A 279 12.24 29.31 31.46
N ALA A 280 12.41 28.07 31.92
CA ALA A 280 13.52 27.69 32.78
C ALA A 280 14.87 27.63 32.01
N ALA A 281 14.85 27.30 30.72
CA ALA A 281 16.03 27.33 29.85
C ALA A 281 16.46 28.77 29.52
N GLU A 282 15.51 29.69 29.34
CA GLU A 282 15.76 31.14 29.15
C GLU A 282 16.27 31.83 30.43
N ALA A 283 15.96 31.30 31.61
CA ALA A 283 16.37 31.86 32.90
C ALA A 283 17.77 31.42 33.38
N LYS A 284 18.52 30.65 32.57
CA LYS A 284 19.93 30.35 32.85
C LYS A 284 20.81 31.55 32.44
N PRO A 285 21.67 32.10 33.32
CA PRO A 285 22.57 33.18 32.94
C PRO A 285 23.55 32.68 31.87
N ALA A 286 23.81 33.50 30.86
CA ALA A 286 24.86 33.28 29.88
C ALA A 286 26.22 33.34 30.60
N GLU A 287 26.91 32.20 30.69
CA GLU A 287 28.36 32.22 30.80
C GLU A 287 28.92 32.59 29.43
N GLU A 288 29.73 33.64 29.44
CA GLU A 288 30.44 34.20 28.30
C GLU A 288 31.35 33.13 27.67
N SER A 289 31.17 32.86 26.39
CA SER A 289 32.28 32.49 25.52
C SER A 289 32.05 33.10 24.15
N GLU A 290 32.89 34.09 23.86
CA GLU A 290 33.10 34.65 22.54
C GLU A 290 33.63 33.54 21.62
N ASP A 291 33.01 33.35 20.45
CA ASP A 291 33.79 33.23 19.21
C ASP A 291 32.90 33.31 17.96
N TRP A 292 33.17 34.37 17.20
CA TRP A 292 32.99 34.64 15.78
C TRP A 292 32.18 33.67 14.91
N VAL A 293 31.14 34.21 14.27
CA VAL A 293 30.71 33.78 12.93
C VAL A 293 30.68 34.98 12.00
N VAL A 294 31.41 34.80 10.90
CA VAL A 294 31.62 35.71 9.77
C VAL A 294 30.31 36.03 9.06
N VAL A 295 30.21 37.31 8.68
CA VAL A 295 29.16 37.88 7.83
C VAL A 295 29.26 37.32 6.41
N GLU A 296 28.19 36.71 5.91
CA GLU A 296 27.87 36.75 4.49
C GLU A 296 26.44 37.29 4.33
N GLU A 297 26.35 38.54 3.86
CA GLU A 297 25.14 39.19 3.39
C GLU A 297 24.84 38.79 1.93
N ASP A 298 23.67 38.19 1.78
CA ASP A 298 22.58 38.51 0.85
C ASP A 298 22.72 38.50 -0.69
N GLY A 299 21.71 37.85 -1.28
CA GLY A 299 21.11 38.24 -2.55
C GLY A 299 20.02 37.30 -3.06
N GLY A 300 18.76 37.46 -2.63
CA GLY A 300 17.62 36.86 -3.34
C GLY A 300 16.27 36.72 -2.59
N ALA A 301 15.69 37.83 -2.16
CA ALA A 301 14.41 37.90 -1.45
C ALA A 301 13.16 37.69 -2.33
N ALA A 302 12.19 36.94 -1.82
CA ALA A 302 10.76 37.14 -2.03
C ALA A 302 9.96 36.45 -0.91
N GLY A 303 9.66 37.17 0.17
CA GLY A 303 8.81 36.63 1.24
C GLY A 303 8.70 37.39 2.57
N SER A 304 9.22 38.61 2.73
CA SER A 304 9.37 39.21 4.08
C SER A 304 8.40 40.33 4.47
N GLU A 305 7.48 40.81 3.62
CA GLU A 305 6.50 41.82 4.09
C GLU A 305 5.31 41.21 4.86
N LEU A 306 4.94 39.95 4.62
CA LEU A 306 3.86 39.28 5.37
C LEU A 306 4.31 38.78 6.76
N ALA A 307 5.60 38.47 6.91
CA ALA A 307 6.19 38.00 8.17
C ALA A 307 6.39 39.15 9.17
N ALA A 308 6.77 40.34 8.69
CA ALA A 308 6.88 41.54 9.51
C ALA A 308 5.50 42.06 10.00
N LEU A 309 4.47 41.96 9.16
CA LEU A 309 3.08 42.28 9.55
C LEU A 309 2.48 41.25 10.53
N ALA A 310 2.85 39.97 10.42
CA ALA A 310 2.44 38.94 11.38
C ALA A 310 3.11 39.08 12.76
N ALA A 311 4.37 39.52 12.80
CA ALA A 311 5.09 39.79 14.05
C ALA A 311 4.54 41.04 14.79
N ALA A 312 4.18 42.10 14.05
CA ALA A 312 3.54 43.29 14.62
C ALA A 312 2.09 43.03 15.11
N SER A 313 1.35 42.13 14.43
CA SER A 313 0.02 41.69 14.86
C SER A 313 0.03 40.78 16.10
N ALA A 314 1.11 40.03 16.34
CA ALA A 314 1.21 39.12 17.47
C ALA A 314 1.47 39.85 18.81
N ALA A 315 2.14 41.00 18.78
CA ALA A 315 2.41 41.80 19.97
C ALA A 315 1.16 42.53 20.52
N ALA A 316 0.15 42.81 19.68
CA ALA A 316 -1.08 43.48 20.08
C ALA A 316 -2.21 42.55 20.57
N ALA A 317 -2.05 41.22 20.49
CA ALA A 317 -3.11 40.23 20.72
C ALA A 317 -2.97 39.41 22.03
N GLY A 318 -2.15 39.87 22.98
CA GLY A 318 -1.67 39.10 24.13
C GLY A 318 -2.73 38.55 25.10
N SER A 319 -3.96 39.07 25.13
CA SER A 319 -5.03 38.58 26.02
C SER A 319 -6.21 37.91 25.29
N GLY A 320 -6.47 38.26 24.01
CA GLY A 320 -7.58 37.72 23.21
C GLY A 320 -7.30 36.39 22.50
N ALA A 321 -6.04 36.11 22.15
CA ALA A 321 -5.65 34.89 21.44
C ALA A 321 -5.82 33.60 22.27
N SER A 322 -5.61 33.69 23.59
CA SER A 322 -5.76 32.57 24.54
C SER A 322 -7.22 32.09 24.67
N ALA A 323 -8.17 33.04 24.77
CA ALA A 323 -9.60 32.73 24.84
C ALA A 323 -10.11 32.08 23.54
N SER A 324 -9.69 32.60 22.38
CA SER A 324 -10.03 32.03 21.07
C SER A 324 -9.49 30.59 20.90
N ALA A 325 -8.28 30.31 21.39
CA ALA A 325 -7.67 28.98 21.33
C ALA A 325 -8.41 27.97 22.23
N ALA A 326 -8.86 28.40 23.42
CA ALA A 326 -9.64 27.56 24.33
C ALA A 326 -11.02 27.19 23.74
N VAL A 327 -11.71 28.15 23.11
CA VAL A 327 -12.98 27.91 22.40
C VAL A 327 -12.79 26.94 21.23
N ALA A 328 -11.72 27.10 20.43
CA ALA A 328 -11.42 26.20 19.32
C ALA A 328 -11.10 24.77 19.78
N GLU A 329 -10.40 24.60 20.92
CA GLU A 329 -10.13 23.29 21.51
C GLU A 329 -11.41 22.65 22.06
N ALA A 330 -12.28 23.42 22.72
CA ALA A 330 -13.57 22.93 23.20
C ALA A 330 -14.45 22.44 22.02
N GLN A 331 -14.51 23.21 20.93
CA GLN A 331 -15.22 22.80 19.72
C GLN A 331 -14.62 21.54 19.08
N ARG A 332 -13.28 21.43 19.04
CA ARG A 332 -12.59 20.23 18.57
C ARG A 332 -12.97 18.99 19.38
N VAL A 333 -13.02 19.12 20.70
CA VAL A 333 -13.43 18.04 21.62
C VAL A 333 -14.90 17.67 21.39
N ALA A 334 -15.78 18.66 21.28
CA ALA A 334 -17.21 18.46 21.02
C ALA A 334 -17.46 17.73 19.69
N ASP A 335 -16.84 18.19 18.60
CA ASP A 335 -16.95 17.55 17.29
C ASP A 335 -16.41 16.12 17.31
N THR A 336 -15.26 15.89 17.95
CA THR A 336 -14.68 14.53 18.05
C THR A 336 -15.62 13.59 18.81
N LYS A 337 -16.21 14.05 19.91
CA LYS A 337 -17.22 13.29 20.67
C LYS A 337 -18.45 12.99 19.82
N ALA A 338 -18.96 13.98 19.08
CA ALA A 338 -20.10 13.82 18.19
C ALA A 338 -19.83 12.79 17.07
N ILE A 339 -18.65 12.83 16.45
CA ILE A 339 -18.23 11.82 15.46
C ILE A 339 -18.22 10.43 16.09
N PHE A 340 -17.63 10.26 17.28
CA PHE A 340 -17.57 8.96 17.95
C PHE A 340 -18.97 8.43 18.29
N ALA A 341 -19.86 9.28 18.81
CA ALA A 341 -21.25 8.92 19.09
C ALA A 341 -21.98 8.51 17.81
N TYR A 342 -21.85 9.28 16.74
CA TYR A 342 -22.47 8.98 15.45
C TYR A 342 -21.98 7.65 14.86
N VAL A 343 -20.66 7.41 14.86
CA VAL A 343 -20.07 6.19 14.29
C VAL A 343 -20.40 4.95 15.12
N THR A 344 -20.53 5.06 16.44
CA THR A 344 -20.78 3.92 17.33
C THR A 344 -22.26 3.63 17.58
N GLN A 345 -23.10 4.67 17.63
CA GLN A 345 -24.50 4.62 18.05
C GLN A 345 -25.48 5.13 16.98
N GLY A 346 -25.02 5.86 15.96
CA GLY A 346 -25.86 6.51 14.96
C GLY A 346 -26.52 7.81 15.45
N THR A 347 -26.11 8.32 16.60
CA THR A 347 -26.73 9.46 17.27
C THR A 347 -26.17 10.79 16.76
N LEU A 348 -27.05 11.75 16.46
CA LEU A 348 -26.65 13.14 16.18
C LEU A 348 -26.59 13.97 17.46
N PRO A 349 -25.80 15.06 17.49
CA PRO A 349 -25.80 16.00 18.61
C PRO A 349 -27.23 16.44 18.97
N GLY A 350 -27.59 16.33 20.24
CA GLY A 350 -28.92 16.71 20.74
C GLY A 350 -30.04 15.67 20.56
N GLN A 351 -29.78 14.52 19.92
CA GLN A 351 -30.75 13.43 19.81
C GLN A 351 -30.48 12.33 20.85
N PRO A 352 -31.52 11.68 21.41
CA PRO A 352 -31.34 10.49 22.23
C PRO A 352 -30.76 9.33 21.38
N PRO A 353 -29.96 8.43 21.97
CA PRO A 353 -29.39 7.30 21.24
C PRO A 353 -30.50 6.39 20.69
N ALA A 354 -30.38 6.02 19.42
CA ALA A 354 -31.35 5.15 18.78
C ALA A 354 -31.48 3.81 19.54
N PRO A 355 -32.70 3.25 19.70
CA PRO A 355 -32.90 2.00 20.42
C PRO A 355 -32.09 0.88 19.74
N ARG A 356 -31.30 0.16 20.54
CA ARG A 356 -30.49 -0.97 20.07
C ARG A 356 -31.43 -1.99 19.40
N LYS A 357 -31.24 -2.26 18.09
CA LYS A 357 -31.85 -3.42 17.43
C LYS A 357 -31.26 -4.70 18.04
N GLY A 358 -31.82 -5.12 19.16
CA GLY A 358 -31.48 -6.39 19.80
C GLY A 358 -31.88 -7.53 18.88
N LYS A 359 -30.94 -8.44 18.60
CA LYS A 359 -31.28 -9.81 18.19
C LYS A 359 -31.88 -10.54 19.39
N GLY A 360 -33.11 -10.20 19.74
CA GLY A 360 -33.91 -10.99 20.66
C GLY A 360 -34.61 -12.08 19.86
N LYS A 361 -34.23 -13.34 20.07
CA LYS A 361 -35.11 -14.47 19.78
C LYS A 361 -36.34 -14.29 20.67
N ALA A 362 -37.49 -13.92 20.09
CA ALA A 362 -38.76 -14.08 20.77
C ALA A 362 -38.99 -15.58 20.98
N LYS A 363 -39.07 -15.99 22.25
CA LYS A 363 -39.51 -17.33 22.66
C LYS A 363 -41.04 -17.28 22.70
N PRO A 364 -41.77 -18.24 22.11
CA PRO A 364 -43.22 -18.28 22.24
C PRO A 364 -43.54 -18.75 23.67
N ALA A 365 -44.47 -18.06 24.33
CA ALA A 365 -45.09 -18.54 25.55
C ALA A 365 -46.56 -18.83 25.23
N GLU A 366 -46.93 -20.10 25.32
CA GLU A 366 -48.31 -20.58 25.37
C GLU A 366 -48.83 -20.53 26.82
N ASP A 367 -50.10 -20.16 26.90
CA ASP A 367 -51.17 -20.51 27.86
C ASP A 367 -51.09 -20.17 29.35
N ALA A 368 -51.96 -19.22 29.75
CA ALA A 368 -52.93 -19.39 30.84
C ALA A 368 -54.13 -18.44 30.65
N ALA A 369 -55.34 -18.93 30.92
CA ALA A 369 -56.63 -18.39 30.49
C ALA A 369 -57.35 -17.46 31.50
N ALA A 370 -58.02 -16.41 30.96
CA ALA A 370 -59.31 -15.75 31.28
C ALA A 370 -59.73 -15.31 32.73
N PRO A 371 -60.78 -14.47 32.93
CA PRO A 371 -61.61 -13.68 31.99
C PRO A 371 -61.94 -12.20 32.38
N PHE A 372 -62.50 -11.46 31.41
CA PHE A 372 -63.42 -10.28 31.46
C PHE A 372 -63.42 -9.28 32.64
N ALA A 373 -63.19 -8.00 32.34
CA ALA A 373 -64.06 -6.88 32.79
C ALA A 373 -63.77 -5.52 32.10
N ALA A 374 -64.86 -4.90 31.64
CA ALA A 374 -65.19 -3.47 31.58
C ALA A 374 -64.32 -2.46 30.79
N ALA A 375 -64.99 -1.86 29.80
CA ALA A 375 -64.64 -0.63 29.13
C ALA A 375 -64.69 0.58 30.08
N ALA A 376 -63.67 1.43 30.02
CA ALA A 376 -63.75 2.82 30.44
C ALA A 376 -62.86 3.68 29.52
N SER A 377 -63.53 4.58 28.80
CA SER A 377 -63.01 5.65 27.95
C SER A 377 -62.21 6.69 28.75
N ASN A 378 -61.06 7.14 28.23
CA ASN A 378 -60.52 8.52 28.32
C ASN A 378 -59.11 8.62 27.68
N PRO A 379 -58.61 9.82 27.34
CA PRO A 379 -58.91 10.58 26.12
C PRO A 379 -57.66 10.69 25.22
N ALA A 380 -57.82 11.35 24.07
CA ALA A 380 -56.78 11.59 23.07
C ALA A 380 -55.46 12.14 23.68
N PRO A 381 -54.28 11.70 23.20
CA PRO A 381 -53.02 12.33 23.57
C PRO A 381 -53.00 13.75 22.99
N SER A 382 -52.82 14.72 23.88
CA SER A 382 -52.52 16.11 23.53
C SER A 382 -51.28 16.18 22.62
N ASP A 383 -51.36 17.06 21.63
CA ASP A 383 -50.29 17.35 20.68
C ASP A 383 -48.94 17.54 21.41
N PRO A 384 -47.86 16.88 20.96
CA PRO A 384 -46.54 17.21 21.47
C PRO A 384 -46.21 18.64 21.04
N ALA A 385 -45.92 19.49 22.02
CA ALA A 385 -45.39 20.83 21.84
C ALA A 385 -44.28 20.85 20.76
N PRO A 386 -44.16 21.92 19.96
CA PRO A 386 -43.20 21.99 18.88
C PRO A 386 -41.80 21.77 19.46
N SER A 387 -41.21 20.62 19.13
CA SER A 387 -39.79 20.31 19.35
C SER A 387 -38.99 21.51 18.84
N ALA A 388 -38.29 22.20 19.75
CA ALA A 388 -37.35 23.24 19.40
C ALA A 388 -36.48 22.74 18.23
N ALA A 389 -36.38 23.53 17.16
CA ALA A 389 -35.60 23.16 15.99
C ALA A 389 -34.20 22.74 16.46
N PRO A 390 -33.70 21.56 16.05
CA PRO A 390 -32.38 21.11 16.48
C PRO A 390 -31.35 22.17 16.11
N ALA A 391 -30.48 22.53 17.06
CA ALA A 391 -29.40 23.48 16.82
C ALA A 391 -28.63 23.09 15.54
N PRO A 392 -28.20 24.08 14.73
CA PRO A 392 -27.52 23.78 13.47
C PRO A 392 -26.29 22.91 13.74
N LEU A 393 -26.17 21.81 12.98
CA LEU A 393 -25.03 20.91 13.08
C LEU A 393 -23.73 21.67 12.78
N SER A 394 -22.64 21.31 13.47
CA SER A 394 -21.32 21.81 13.08
C SER A 394 -21.00 21.41 11.64
N PRO A 395 -20.16 22.17 10.91
CA PRO A 395 -19.79 21.83 9.53
C PRO A 395 -19.25 20.40 9.39
N VAL A 396 -18.53 19.91 10.40
CA VAL A 396 -17.98 18.55 10.45
C VAL A 396 -19.08 17.50 10.58
N MET A 397 -20.07 17.75 11.43
CA MET A 397 -21.22 16.84 11.58
C MET A 397 -22.13 16.88 10.35
N GLN A 398 -22.33 18.06 9.75
CA GLN A 398 -23.06 18.19 8.49
C GLN A 398 -22.41 17.38 7.37
N TYR A 399 -21.08 17.45 7.24
CA TYR A 399 -20.32 16.62 6.31
C TYR A 399 -20.54 15.11 6.55
N LEU A 400 -20.63 14.65 7.80
CA LEU A 400 -20.89 13.23 8.09
C LEU A 400 -22.31 12.80 7.71
N VAL A 401 -23.30 13.63 8.03
CA VAL A 401 -24.71 13.35 7.72
C VAL A 401 -24.93 13.32 6.22
N ASP A 402 -24.41 14.30 5.49
CA ASP A 402 -24.53 14.35 4.03
C ASP A 402 -23.79 13.19 3.35
N ALA A 403 -22.65 12.75 3.90
CA ALA A 403 -21.93 11.58 3.40
C ALA A 403 -22.77 10.30 3.57
N GLN A 404 -23.46 10.16 4.71
CA GLN A 404 -24.37 9.05 4.93
C GLN A 404 -25.57 9.12 4.00
N ARG A 405 -26.15 10.31 3.80
CA ARG A 405 -27.29 10.53 2.89
C ARG A 405 -26.93 10.13 1.47
N LEU A 406 -25.78 10.58 0.97
CA LEU A 406 -25.25 10.20 -0.35
C LEU A 406 -24.99 8.69 -0.43
N ARG A 407 -24.54 8.07 0.66
CA ARG A 407 -24.26 6.64 0.70
C ARG A 407 -25.51 5.77 0.80
N LYS A 408 -26.53 6.15 1.55
CA LYS A 408 -27.65 5.27 1.93
C LYS A 408 -29.01 5.68 1.37
N ASP A 409 -29.26 6.97 1.28
CA ASP A 409 -30.62 7.49 1.08
C ASP A 409 -30.85 7.94 -0.37
N ILE A 410 -29.83 8.53 -1.01
CA ILE A 410 -29.91 8.91 -2.43
C ILE A 410 -29.77 7.65 -3.30
N ARG A 411 -30.83 7.30 -4.01
CA ARG A 411 -30.93 6.10 -4.85
C ARG A 411 -31.60 6.42 -6.18
N ALA A 412 -31.04 5.87 -7.26
CA ALA A 412 -31.71 5.91 -8.55
C ALA A 412 -32.89 4.92 -8.55
N PRO A 413 -34.00 5.21 -9.26
CA PRO A 413 -35.10 4.26 -9.39
C PRO A 413 -34.61 2.97 -10.08
N PRO A 414 -35.12 1.78 -9.71
CA PRO A 414 -34.74 0.52 -10.34
C PRO A 414 -35.08 0.56 -11.85
N PRO A 415 -34.32 -0.13 -12.71
CA PRO A 415 -34.59 -0.15 -14.15
C PRO A 415 -35.99 -0.71 -14.42
N LEU A 416 -36.71 -0.08 -15.35
CA LEU A 416 -38.09 -0.45 -15.73
C LEU A 416 -38.15 -1.84 -16.37
N VAL A 417 -37.08 -2.25 -17.04
CA VAL A 417 -36.93 -3.58 -17.65
C VAL A 417 -35.79 -4.32 -16.96
N LYS A 418 -36.03 -5.56 -16.54
CA LYS A 418 -34.97 -6.43 -16.00
C LYS A 418 -34.11 -6.92 -17.16
N GLU A 419 -32.88 -6.43 -17.26
CA GLU A 419 -31.89 -7.01 -18.17
C GLU A 419 -31.76 -8.53 -17.91
N PRO A 420 -31.67 -9.37 -18.96
CA PRO A 420 -31.38 -10.78 -18.77
C PRO A 420 -30.05 -10.93 -18.04
N LYS A 421 -30.02 -11.75 -16.98
CA LYS A 421 -28.78 -12.02 -16.24
C LYS A 421 -27.74 -12.57 -17.22
N PRO A 422 -26.49 -12.08 -17.22
CA PRO A 422 -25.45 -12.63 -18.06
C PRO A 422 -25.27 -14.11 -17.70
N THR A 423 -25.45 -14.99 -18.69
CA THR A 423 -25.16 -16.42 -18.58
C THR A 423 -23.68 -16.57 -18.25
N ARG A 424 -23.37 -17.01 -17.02
CA ARG A 424 -22.03 -17.49 -16.68
C ARG A 424 -21.73 -18.69 -17.58
N GLN A 425 -20.95 -18.50 -18.64
CA GLN A 425 -20.34 -19.60 -19.38
C GLN A 425 -19.38 -20.31 -18.42
N ASN A 426 -19.85 -21.37 -17.76
CA ASN A 426 -18.98 -22.36 -17.14
C ASN A 426 -18.23 -23.08 -18.27
N LYS A 427 -16.96 -22.75 -18.47
CA LYS A 427 -16.03 -23.59 -19.24
C LYS A 427 -15.90 -24.95 -18.54
N ARG A 428 -16.80 -25.90 -18.86
CA ARG A 428 -16.53 -27.32 -18.69
C ARG A 428 -15.74 -27.81 -19.90
N ARG A 429 -14.49 -28.20 -19.65
CA ARG A 429 -13.63 -28.89 -20.60
C ARG A 429 -13.97 -30.39 -20.54
N HIS A 430 -14.02 -31.02 -21.71
CA HIS A 430 -14.06 -32.46 -22.05
C HIS A 430 -15.42 -33.15 -22.23
N GLY A 431 -15.70 -33.48 -23.50
CA GLY A 431 -15.78 -34.87 -23.98
C GLY A 431 -17.17 -35.48 -24.09
N GLY A 432 -17.68 -35.62 -25.31
CA GLY A 432 -18.65 -36.67 -25.66
C GLY A 432 -19.95 -36.22 -26.33
N SER A 433 -20.08 -36.64 -27.60
CA SER A 433 -21.27 -36.82 -28.44
C SER A 433 -22.17 -35.63 -28.77
N ALA A 434 -22.35 -35.43 -30.08
CA ALA A 434 -23.41 -34.64 -30.69
C ALA A 434 -24.77 -35.18 -30.21
N ALA A 435 -25.53 -34.31 -29.54
CA ALA A 435 -26.94 -34.48 -29.26
C ALA A 435 -27.64 -33.20 -29.72
N GLU A 436 -28.81 -33.41 -30.32
CA GLU A 436 -29.57 -32.50 -31.17
C GLU A 436 -29.83 -31.13 -30.55
N ALA A 437 -29.68 -30.08 -31.36
CA ALA A 437 -30.08 -28.73 -31.00
C ALA A 437 -31.60 -28.64 -30.95
N GLU A 438 -32.16 -28.47 -29.75
CA GLU A 438 -33.56 -28.08 -29.57
C GLU A 438 -33.81 -26.72 -30.24
N PRO A 439 -34.98 -26.51 -30.88
CA PRO A 439 -35.30 -25.25 -31.52
C PRO A 439 -35.43 -24.13 -30.48
N GLU A 440 -34.73 -23.01 -30.71
CA GLU A 440 -34.92 -21.79 -29.95
C GLU A 440 -36.39 -21.37 -29.99
N GLN A 441 -37.05 -21.38 -28.83
CA GLN A 441 -38.38 -20.81 -28.69
C GLN A 441 -38.33 -19.31 -28.96
N PRO A 442 -39.31 -18.72 -29.67
CA PRO A 442 -39.34 -17.28 -29.91
C PRO A 442 -39.35 -16.54 -28.57
N GLN A 443 -38.33 -15.71 -28.33
CA GLN A 443 -38.32 -14.79 -27.20
C GLN A 443 -39.54 -13.87 -27.30
N GLN A 444 -40.52 -14.09 -26.43
CA GLN A 444 -41.67 -13.18 -26.29
C GLN A 444 -41.15 -11.77 -26.04
N ALA A 445 -41.46 -10.85 -26.97
CA ALA A 445 -41.15 -9.44 -26.83
C ALA A 445 -41.71 -8.94 -25.48
N GLN A 446 -40.83 -8.45 -24.62
CA GLN A 446 -41.27 -7.85 -23.36
C GLN A 446 -42.16 -6.65 -23.68
N PRO A 447 -43.29 -6.47 -22.98
CA PRO A 447 -44.18 -5.35 -23.23
C PRO A 447 -43.41 -4.04 -23.05
N GLU A 448 -43.45 -3.15 -24.04
CA GLU A 448 -42.83 -1.83 -23.92
C GLU A 448 -43.43 -1.09 -22.71
N PRO A 449 -42.59 -0.49 -21.87
CA PRO A 449 -43.06 0.23 -20.69
C PRO A 449 -43.92 1.44 -21.11
N ASP A 450 -45.03 1.65 -20.40
CA ASP A 450 -45.91 2.82 -20.57
C ASP A 450 -45.08 4.13 -20.60
N PRO A 451 -45.26 5.01 -21.61
CA PRO A 451 -44.59 6.30 -21.70
C PRO A 451 -44.66 7.15 -20.43
N ALA A 452 -45.76 7.08 -19.67
CA ALA A 452 -45.89 7.81 -18.40
C ALA A 452 -44.95 7.26 -17.31
N ALA A 453 -44.77 5.94 -17.26
CA ALA A 453 -43.85 5.29 -16.33
C ALA A 453 -42.37 5.57 -16.71
N VAL A 454 -42.06 5.65 -18.00
CA VAL A 454 -40.74 6.06 -18.50
C VAL A 454 -40.42 7.50 -18.09
N ALA A 455 -41.36 8.43 -18.27
CA ALA A 455 -41.18 9.82 -17.86
C ALA A 455 -41.00 9.98 -16.34
N ALA A 456 -41.81 9.28 -15.53
CA ALA A 456 -41.69 9.29 -14.08
C ALA A 456 -40.35 8.70 -13.59
N HIS A 457 -39.88 7.62 -14.23
CA HIS A 457 -38.57 7.02 -13.95
C HIS A 457 -37.42 7.98 -14.27
N ALA A 458 -37.46 8.62 -15.45
CA ALA A 458 -36.48 9.61 -15.85
C ALA A 458 -36.43 10.81 -14.88
N ALA A 459 -37.59 11.32 -14.45
CA ALA A 459 -37.67 12.41 -13.48
C ALA A 459 -37.09 12.03 -12.11
N ALA A 460 -37.43 10.84 -11.60
CA ALA A 460 -36.89 10.33 -10.33
C ALA A 460 -35.37 10.09 -10.41
N HIS A 461 -34.88 9.59 -11.54
CA HIS A 461 -33.44 9.45 -11.79
C HIS A 461 -32.75 10.82 -11.80
N ALA A 462 -33.29 11.80 -12.52
CA ALA A 462 -32.75 13.15 -12.59
C ALA A 462 -32.70 13.84 -11.21
N ALA A 463 -33.74 13.66 -10.38
CA ALA A 463 -33.77 14.18 -9.01
C ALA A 463 -32.68 13.56 -8.11
N ALA A 464 -32.49 12.24 -8.21
CA ALA A 464 -31.43 11.54 -7.48
C ALA A 464 -30.04 11.98 -7.93
N LEU A 465 -29.83 12.11 -9.24
CA LEU A 465 -28.58 12.58 -9.83
C LEU A 465 -28.25 14.01 -9.40
N SER A 466 -29.22 14.94 -9.48
CA SER A 466 -29.04 16.33 -9.06
C SER A 466 -28.65 16.43 -7.58
N SER A 467 -29.37 15.71 -6.71
CA SER A 467 -29.08 15.65 -5.27
C SER A 467 -27.66 15.10 -5.00
N ALA A 468 -27.24 14.09 -5.75
CA ALA A 468 -25.90 13.53 -5.63
C ALA A 468 -24.82 14.55 -6.05
N LEU A 469 -25.00 15.20 -7.21
CA LEU A 469 -24.06 16.20 -7.74
C LEU A 469 -23.91 17.40 -6.79
N GLU A 470 -25.01 17.87 -6.19
CA GLU A 470 -25.00 18.94 -5.20
C GLU A 470 -24.12 18.59 -4.00
N LEU A 471 -24.32 17.41 -3.41
CA LEU A 471 -23.53 16.96 -2.25
C LEU A 471 -22.07 16.71 -2.62
N ILE A 472 -21.82 16.12 -3.80
CA ILE A 472 -20.47 15.87 -4.29
C ILE A 472 -19.71 17.18 -4.43
N ARG A 473 -20.29 18.20 -5.07
CA ARG A 473 -19.65 19.51 -5.27
C ARG A 473 -19.47 20.28 -3.97
N ARG A 474 -20.50 20.28 -3.10
CA ARG A 474 -20.45 20.97 -1.79
C ARG A 474 -19.30 20.48 -0.91
N HIS A 475 -19.16 19.16 -0.79
CA HIS A 475 -18.28 18.53 0.20
C HIS A 475 -17.01 17.90 -0.41
N ARG A 476 -16.85 17.95 -1.74
CA ARG A 476 -15.79 17.28 -2.49
C ARG A 476 -15.73 15.77 -2.22
N TYR A 477 -16.88 15.12 -2.12
CA TYR A 477 -16.93 13.68 -1.94
C TYR A 477 -16.31 12.93 -3.11
N GLY A 478 -15.54 11.88 -2.81
CA GLY A 478 -15.09 10.90 -3.80
C GLY A 478 -16.12 9.79 -4.07
N HIS A 479 -15.88 9.01 -5.12
CA HIS A 479 -16.73 7.88 -5.54
C HIS A 479 -17.11 6.89 -4.44
N GLU A 480 -16.25 6.69 -3.43
CA GLU A 480 -16.49 5.83 -2.26
C GLU A 480 -17.68 6.27 -1.37
N HIS A 481 -18.15 7.52 -1.52
CA HIS A 481 -19.30 8.03 -0.77
C HIS A 481 -20.63 7.71 -1.47
N VAL A 482 -20.60 7.44 -2.78
CA VAL A 482 -21.80 7.10 -3.55
C VAL A 482 -22.09 5.62 -3.37
N GLY A 483 -23.17 5.31 -2.65
CA GLY A 483 -23.57 3.92 -2.42
C GLY A 483 -24.44 3.32 -3.52
N ASP A 484 -24.93 4.15 -4.43
CA ASP A 484 -25.77 3.73 -5.55
C ASP A 484 -24.90 3.43 -6.80
N THR A 485 -24.91 2.17 -7.22
CA THR A 485 -24.11 1.73 -8.38
C THR A 485 -24.63 2.23 -9.72
N THR A 486 -25.91 2.60 -9.81
CA THR A 486 -26.51 3.17 -11.01
C THR A 486 -25.99 4.58 -11.20
N LEU A 487 -25.96 5.40 -10.14
CA LEU A 487 -25.37 6.74 -10.19
C LEU A 487 -23.87 6.70 -10.53
N LEU A 488 -23.14 5.68 -10.08
CA LEU A 488 -21.73 5.47 -10.47
C LEU A 488 -21.54 5.10 -11.96
N ARG A 489 -22.61 4.86 -12.72
CA ARG A 489 -22.60 4.70 -14.19
C ARG A 489 -22.90 5.98 -14.95
N CYS A 490 -23.28 7.06 -14.27
CA CYS A 490 -23.52 8.37 -14.88
C CYS A 490 -22.19 9.11 -15.11
N PRO A 491 -21.87 9.54 -16.34
CA PRO A 491 -20.67 10.34 -16.63
C PRO A 491 -20.60 11.64 -15.83
N GLU A 492 -21.73 12.28 -15.55
CA GLU A 492 -21.84 13.56 -14.83
C GLU A 492 -21.30 13.46 -13.41
N VAL A 493 -21.52 12.32 -12.74
CA VAL A 493 -21.00 12.05 -11.40
C VAL A 493 -19.48 11.99 -11.42
N TRP A 494 -18.90 11.37 -12.45
CA TRP A 494 -17.44 11.27 -12.61
C TRP A 494 -16.82 12.59 -13.04
N SER A 495 -17.52 13.39 -13.85
CA SER A 495 -17.16 14.78 -14.18
C SER A 495 -17.02 15.60 -12.90
N ALA A 496 -18.03 15.55 -12.02
CA ALA A 496 -18.00 16.25 -10.74
C ALA A 496 -16.82 15.83 -9.85
N PHE A 497 -16.41 14.55 -9.86
CA PHE A 497 -15.20 14.12 -9.14
C PHE A 497 -13.92 14.73 -9.74
N LEU A 498 -13.81 14.81 -11.07
CA LEU A 498 -12.67 15.43 -11.75
C LEU A 498 -12.60 16.94 -11.50
N GLU A 499 -13.75 17.62 -11.55
CA GLU A 499 -13.91 19.04 -11.23
C GLU A 499 -13.44 19.36 -9.81
N ASN A 500 -13.86 18.54 -8.83
CA ASN A 500 -13.52 18.67 -7.41
C ASN A 500 -12.06 18.32 -7.07
N GLY A 501 -11.26 17.88 -8.04
CA GLY A 501 -9.87 17.52 -7.82
C GLY A 501 -9.69 16.13 -7.20
N MET A 502 -10.33 15.10 -7.79
CA MET A 502 -10.17 13.69 -7.42
C MET A 502 -8.72 13.35 -7.01
N PRO A 503 -8.45 12.68 -5.88
CA PRO A 503 -7.08 12.33 -5.48
C PRO A 503 -6.35 11.54 -6.58
N LEU A 504 -5.06 11.82 -6.80
CA LEU A 504 -4.29 11.27 -7.92
C LEU A 504 -4.24 9.74 -7.91
N THR A 505 -4.12 9.12 -6.73
CA THR A 505 -4.17 7.66 -6.55
C THR A 505 -5.52 7.06 -6.95
N ALA A 506 -6.62 7.80 -6.75
CA ALA A 506 -7.96 7.38 -7.20
C ALA A 506 -8.13 7.60 -8.70
N LEU A 507 -7.56 8.67 -9.25
CA LEU A 507 -7.59 8.95 -10.69
C LEU A 507 -6.93 7.82 -11.47
N VAL A 508 -5.68 7.47 -11.12
CA VAL A 508 -4.88 6.43 -11.77
C VAL A 508 -5.62 5.08 -11.78
N ARG A 509 -6.27 4.70 -10.68
CA ARG A 509 -7.02 3.44 -10.56
C ARG A 509 -8.31 3.40 -11.38
N ASN A 510 -8.83 4.55 -11.79
CA ASN A 510 -10.13 4.68 -12.45
C ASN A 510 -10.03 5.19 -13.90
N LEU A 511 -8.84 5.29 -14.48
CA LEU A 511 -8.66 5.75 -15.87
C LEU A 511 -9.46 4.91 -16.88
N GLY A 512 -9.44 3.59 -16.75
CA GLY A 512 -10.26 2.70 -17.57
C GLY A 512 -11.76 2.99 -17.44
N ARG A 513 -12.23 3.28 -16.22
CA ARG A 513 -13.63 3.65 -15.95
C ARG A 513 -14.02 5.00 -16.57
N LEU A 514 -13.15 6.01 -16.44
CA LEU A 514 -13.36 7.33 -17.05
C LEU A 514 -13.44 7.23 -18.58
N THR A 515 -12.62 6.35 -19.16
CA THR A 515 -12.59 6.11 -20.60
C THR A 515 -13.84 5.38 -21.08
N GLN A 516 -14.30 4.36 -20.35
CA GLN A 516 -15.57 3.66 -20.63
C GLN A 516 -16.78 4.59 -20.63
N LEU A 517 -16.79 5.55 -19.71
CA LEU A 517 -17.87 6.52 -19.58
C LEU A 517 -17.77 7.66 -20.61
N GLY A 518 -16.79 7.63 -21.50
CA GLY A 518 -16.60 8.62 -22.56
C GLY A 518 -16.01 9.95 -22.09
N LEU A 519 -15.60 10.10 -20.83
CA LEU A 519 -15.08 11.38 -20.31
C LEU A 519 -13.76 11.79 -20.99
N MET A 520 -12.98 10.83 -21.49
CA MET A 520 -11.70 11.15 -22.17
C MET A 520 -11.90 11.71 -23.58
N ARG A 521 -13.13 11.69 -24.14
CA ARG A 521 -13.45 12.30 -25.44
C ARG A 521 -13.58 13.82 -25.34
N ASP A 522 -13.84 14.34 -24.14
CA ASP A 522 -13.90 15.77 -23.88
C ASP A 522 -12.46 16.32 -23.71
N PRO A 523 -12.03 17.27 -24.55
CA PRO A 523 -10.69 17.87 -24.47
C PRO A 523 -10.38 18.49 -23.10
N GLN A 524 -11.37 19.05 -22.40
CA GLN A 524 -11.15 19.68 -21.09
C GLN A 524 -10.84 18.64 -20.02
N HIS A 525 -11.58 17.53 -20.02
CA HIS A 525 -11.34 16.42 -19.12
C HIS A 525 -10.00 15.75 -19.41
N LEU A 526 -9.68 15.51 -20.69
CA LEU A 526 -8.41 14.93 -21.10
C LEU A 526 -7.23 15.79 -20.69
N ALA A 527 -7.30 17.10 -20.93
CA ALA A 527 -6.26 18.06 -20.52
C ALA A 527 -6.09 18.06 -18.98
N ARG A 528 -7.18 18.08 -18.22
CA ARG A 528 -7.13 18.03 -16.75
C ARG A 528 -6.49 16.75 -16.23
N VAL A 529 -6.78 15.60 -16.83
CA VAL A 529 -6.21 14.31 -16.42
C VAL A 529 -4.72 14.25 -16.76
N THR A 530 -4.35 14.58 -18.00
CA THR A 530 -2.96 14.53 -18.47
C THR A 530 -2.06 15.52 -17.73
N GLN A 531 -2.53 16.76 -17.50
CA GLN A 531 -1.80 17.76 -16.71
C GLN A 531 -1.50 17.28 -15.28
N ARG A 532 -2.48 16.64 -14.63
CA ARG A 532 -2.30 16.16 -13.25
C ARG A 532 -1.41 14.93 -13.14
N LEU A 533 -1.39 14.07 -14.15
CA LEU A 533 -0.47 12.93 -14.21
C LEU A 533 0.98 13.37 -14.49
N GLY A 534 1.16 14.45 -15.26
CA GLY A 534 2.46 15.06 -15.56
C GLY A 534 2.95 16.10 -14.54
N ASP A 535 2.23 16.37 -13.46
CA ASP A 535 2.63 17.34 -12.43
C ASP A 535 3.49 16.68 -11.34
N ALA A 536 4.78 17.00 -11.34
CA ALA A 536 5.75 16.50 -10.37
C ALA A 536 5.35 16.79 -8.91
N LYS A 537 4.78 17.96 -8.62
CA LYS A 537 4.34 18.31 -7.26
C LYS A 537 3.14 17.46 -6.85
N ALA A 538 2.19 17.23 -7.75
CA ALA A 538 1.04 16.37 -7.49
C ALA A 538 1.43 14.90 -7.28
N VAL A 539 2.34 14.37 -8.11
CA VAL A 539 2.89 13.01 -8.00
C VAL A 539 3.59 12.81 -6.66
N ALA A 540 4.47 13.75 -6.28
CA ALA A 540 5.18 13.72 -5.00
C ALA A 540 4.24 13.86 -3.79
N ALA A 541 3.28 14.80 -3.82
CA ALA A 541 2.32 15.02 -2.74
C ALA A 541 1.40 13.80 -2.55
N ALA A 542 1.01 13.13 -3.63
CA ALA A 542 0.23 11.90 -3.59
C ALA A 542 1.05 10.67 -3.12
N ARG A 543 2.38 10.80 -3.03
CA ARG A 543 3.35 9.72 -2.77
C ARG A 543 3.09 8.54 -3.70
N LEU A 544 2.87 8.85 -4.98
CA LEU A 544 2.58 7.85 -5.98
C LEU A 544 3.87 7.15 -6.36
N HIS A 545 3.94 5.85 -6.11
CA HIS A 545 5.13 5.05 -6.39
C HIS A 545 5.31 4.85 -7.91
N PRO A 546 6.54 4.89 -8.47
CA PRO A 546 6.78 4.65 -9.90
C PRO A 546 6.11 3.36 -10.39
N MET A 547 6.31 2.26 -9.67
CA MET A 547 5.70 0.97 -10.03
C MET A 547 4.16 0.96 -10.00
N SER A 548 3.51 1.82 -9.21
CA SER A 548 2.04 1.95 -9.27
C SER A 548 1.57 2.64 -10.54
N LEU A 549 2.38 3.56 -11.08
CA LEU A 549 2.13 4.18 -12.39
C LEU A 549 2.43 3.22 -13.52
N LEU A 550 3.49 2.42 -13.42
CA LEU A 550 3.80 1.37 -14.39
C LEU A 550 2.66 0.34 -14.47
N ASP A 551 2.20 -0.19 -13.34
CA ASP A 551 1.07 -1.13 -13.29
C ASP A 551 -0.22 -0.53 -13.85
N ALA A 552 -0.48 0.75 -13.54
CA ALA A 552 -1.61 1.46 -14.11
C ALA A 552 -1.47 1.68 -15.62
N MET A 553 -0.27 1.99 -16.11
CA MET A 553 0.03 2.14 -17.54
C MET A 553 -0.18 0.82 -18.27
N CYS A 554 0.43 -0.27 -17.82
CA CYS A 554 0.27 -1.60 -18.43
C CYS A 554 -1.20 -2.04 -18.42
N THR A 555 -1.89 -1.85 -17.29
CA THR A 555 -3.32 -2.16 -17.18
C THR A 555 -4.17 -1.31 -18.13
N TYR A 556 -3.92 0.00 -18.20
CA TYR A 556 -4.67 0.91 -19.07
C TYR A 556 -4.44 0.60 -20.55
N ARG A 557 -3.20 0.30 -20.95
CA ARG A 557 -2.83 -0.10 -22.32
C ARG A 557 -3.44 -1.43 -22.73
N ALA A 558 -3.56 -2.38 -21.81
CA ALA A 558 -4.22 -3.66 -22.09
C ALA A 558 -5.69 -3.53 -22.49
N GLY A 559 -6.32 -2.36 -22.25
CA GLY A 559 -7.71 -2.09 -22.62
C GLY A 559 -8.74 -2.91 -21.84
N GLN A 560 -8.32 -3.57 -20.75
CA GLN A 560 -9.19 -4.41 -19.94
C GLN A 560 -8.77 -4.43 -18.47
N GLY A 561 -9.76 -4.53 -17.57
CA GLY A 561 -9.51 -4.68 -16.14
C GLY A 561 -8.99 -6.07 -15.78
N ALA A 562 -8.38 -6.22 -14.61
CA ALA A 562 -7.77 -7.47 -14.15
C ALA A 562 -8.72 -8.69 -14.12
N GLN A 563 -10.04 -8.47 -13.99
CA GLN A 563 -11.05 -9.55 -14.06
C GLN A 563 -11.64 -9.76 -15.47
N GLY A 564 -11.19 -9.02 -16.48
CA GLY A 564 -11.64 -9.11 -17.88
C GLY A 564 -13.06 -8.60 -18.16
N VAL A 565 -13.81 -8.19 -17.12
CA VAL A 565 -15.20 -7.72 -17.25
C VAL A 565 -15.28 -6.31 -17.84
N ALA A 566 -14.40 -5.41 -17.41
CA ALA A 566 -14.34 -4.03 -17.87
C ALA A 566 -13.39 -3.94 -19.08
N ARG A 567 -13.85 -3.39 -20.21
CA ARG A 567 -13.04 -3.12 -21.41
C ARG A 567 -13.11 -1.66 -21.85
N TRP A 568 -12.06 -1.12 -22.42
CA TRP A 568 -11.98 0.23 -22.95
C TRP A 568 -10.95 0.31 -24.08
N GLU A 569 -11.03 1.37 -24.88
CA GLU A 569 -10.01 1.71 -25.86
C GLU A 569 -9.00 2.68 -25.23
N PRO A 570 -7.70 2.35 -25.16
CA PRO A 570 -6.71 3.20 -24.49
C PRO A 570 -6.47 4.52 -25.24
N GLU A 571 -6.55 5.65 -24.52
CA GLU A 571 -6.22 6.97 -25.06
C GLU A 571 -4.70 7.22 -25.04
N ARG A 572 -4.12 7.60 -26.19
CA ARG A 572 -2.66 7.76 -26.34
C ARG A 572 -2.10 8.84 -25.43
N ALA A 573 -2.82 9.96 -25.29
CA ALA A 573 -2.40 11.06 -24.44
C ALA A 573 -2.34 10.66 -22.96
N VAL A 574 -3.25 9.79 -22.50
CA VAL A 574 -3.25 9.28 -21.12
C VAL A 574 -2.08 8.33 -20.90
N VAL A 575 -1.78 7.46 -21.86
CA VAL A 575 -0.62 6.55 -21.80
C VAL A 575 0.69 7.36 -21.70
N ALA A 576 0.87 8.36 -22.56
CA ALA A 576 2.04 9.24 -22.53
C ALA A 576 2.16 9.99 -21.19
N ALA A 577 1.04 10.45 -20.62
CA ALA A 577 1.04 11.14 -19.33
C ALA A 577 1.37 10.20 -18.16
N LEU A 578 0.92 8.93 -18.20
CA LEU A 578 1.30 7.91 -17.22
C LEU A 578 2.80 7.60 -17.29
N GLU A 579 3.36 7.49 -18.50
CA GLU A 579 4.79 7.31 -18.70
C GLU A 579 5.59 8.51 -18.17
N ALA A 580 5.17 9.74 -18.48
CA ALA A 580 5.81 10.94 -17.93
C ALA A 580 5.76 10.96 -16.40
N GLY A 581 4.59 10.66 -15.82
CA GLY A 581 4.42 10.53 -14.37
C GLY A 581 5.31 9.45 -13.75
N PHE A 582 5.53 8.32 -14.44
CA PHE A 582 6.39 7.23 -13.97
C PHE A 582 7.81 7.71 -13.71
N TYR A 583 8.37 8.50 -14.63
CA TYR A 583 9.71 9.08 -14.45
C TYR A 583 9.75 10.14 -13.35
N LEU A 584 8.72 10.99 -13.25
CA LEU A 584 8.61 12.00 -12.19
C LEU A 584 8.44 11.41 -10.79
N ALA A 585 7.96 10.17 -10.68
CA ALA A 585 7.74 9.49 -9.41
C ALA A 585 9.04 8.97 -8.78
N PHE A 586 10.13 8.83 -9.54
CA PHE A 586 11.43 8.49 -8.95
C PHE A 586 11.96 9.67 -8.14
N LYS A 587 12.70 9.38 -7.07
CA LYS A 587 13.38 10.43 -6.33
C LYS A 587 14.45 11.04 -7.24
N ASN A 588 14.32 12.34 -7.54
CA ASN A 588 15.35 13.07 -8.28
C ASN A 588 16.72 12.80 -7.68
N CYS A 589 17.65 12.31 -8.49
CA CYS A 589 19.05 12.16 -8.12
C CYS A 589 19.91 13.03 -9.05
N VAL A 590 21.03 13.48 -8.51
CA VAL A 590 22.07 14.14 -9.30
C VAL A 590 22.84 13.03 -10.04
N PRO A 591 23.02 13.13 -11.37
CA PRO A 591 23.81 12.16 -12.12
C PRO A 591 25.22 12.04 -11.54
N THR A 592 25.76 10.82 -11.51
CA THR A 592 27.12 10.58 -11.04
C THR A 592 28.16 10.87 -12.11
N GLY A 593 27.77 10.86 -13.38
CA GLY A 593 28.67 11.07 -14.52
C GLY A 593 29.62 9.90 -14.79
N LYS A 594 29.38 8.75 -14.14
CA LYS A 594 30.16 7.52 -14.31
C LYS A 594 29.67 6.72 -15.52
N ARG A 595 30.48 5.74 -15.95
CA ARG A 595 30.17 4.87 -17.09
C ARG A 595 29.42 3.62 -16.61
N TYR A 596 28.13 3.56 -16.91
CA TYR A 596 27.26 2.45 -16.51
C TYR A 596 27.15 1.39 -17.60
N LEU A 597 27.15 0.12 -17.19
CA LEU A 597 26.72 -1.00 -18.01
C LEU A 597 25.58 -1.74 -17.29
N LEU A 598 24.38 -1.67 -17.87
CA LEU A 598 23.21 -2.36 -17.36
C LEU A 598 23.04 -3.72 -18.04
N GLY A 599 22.95 -4.78 -17.24
CA GLY A 599 22.56 -6.11 -17.68
C GLY A 599 21.13 -6.40 -17.26
N LEU A 600 20.21 -6.54 -18.22
CA LEU A 600 18.82 -6.89 -17.98
C LEU A 600 18.65 -8.40 -18.12
N ASP A 601 18.27 -9.06 -17.04
CA ASP A 601 17.90 -10.47 -17.07
C ASP A 601 16.55 -10.65 -17.79
N VAL A 602 16.58 -11.40 -18.89
CA VAL A 602 15.39 -11.74 -19.69
C VAL A 602 15.05 -13.21 -19.64
N SER A 603 15.64 -13.96 -18.70
CA SER A 603 15.36 -15.37 -18.46
C SER A 603 13.88 -15.66 -18.19
N GLY A 604 13.53 -16.95 -18.20
CA GLY A 604 12.15 -17.41 -17.99
C GLY A 604 11.57 -16.99 -16.64
N SER A 605 12.39 -16.98 -15.59
CA SER A 605 11.96 -16.62 -14.23
C SER A 605 11.53 -15.17 -14.13
N MET A 606 12.21 -14.26 -14.84
CA MET A 606 11.86 -12.84 -14.92
C MET A 606 10.52 -12.60 -15.64
N GLY A 607 10.11 -13.47 -16.55
CA GLY A 607 8.83 -13.36 -17.28
C GLY A 607 7.66 -14.11 -16.63
N GLY A 608 7.94 -15.10 -15.77
CA GLY A 608 6.92 -15.98 -15.20
C GLY A 608 6.23 -15.44 -13.93
N ALA A 609 6.87 -14.51 -13.22
CA ALA A 609 6.35 -13.95 -11.98
C ALA A 609 5.97 -12.48 -12.12
N HIS A 610 4.82 -12.11 -11.53
CA HIS A 610 4.38 -10.72 -11.41
C HIS A 610 5.01 -10.05 -10.20
N CYS A 611 5.29 -8.75 -10.31
CA CYS A 611 5.72 -7.93 -9.18
C CYS A 611 4.61 -7.80 -8.13
N VAL A 612 4.99 -7.57 -6.86
CA VAL A 612 4.02 -7.66 -5.76
C VAL A 612 2.85 -6.70 -5.86
N GLY A 613 1.67 -7.31 -5.72
CA GLY A 613 0.38 -6.63 -5.76
C GLY A 613 0.12 -5.90 -7.09
N MET A 614 0.81 -6.30 -8.16
CA MET A 614 0.63 -5.87 -9.54
C MET A 614 0.18 -7.08 -10.35
N THR A 615 -0.81 -6.90 -11.21
CA THR A 615 -1.35 -7.99 -12.04
C THR A 615 -0.90 -7.90 -13.48
N SER A 616 -0.33 -6.76 -13.87
CA SER A 616 -0.04 -6.43 -15.27
C SER A 616 1.45 -6.17 -15.52
N VAL A 617 2.30 -6.40 -14.52
CA VAL A 617 3.74 -6.12 -14.58
C VAL A 617 4.52 -7.34 -14.06
N THR A 618 5.38 -7.87 -14.91
CA THR A 618 6.36 -8.93 -14.63
C THR A 618 7.68 -8.36 -14.13
N ALA A 619 8.53 -9.19 -13.53
CA ALA A 619 9.87 -8.77 -13.11
C ALA A 619 10.71 -8.26 -14.31
N ARG A 620 10.55 -8.87 -15.49
CA ARG A 620 11.19 -8.42 -16.74
C ARG A 620 10.76 -7.01 -17.14
N GLU A 621 9.46 -6.73 -17.11
CA GLU A 621 8.92 -5.40 -17.45
C GLU A 621 9.34 -4.35 -16.44
N ALA A 622 9.37 -4.70 -15.15
CA ALA A 622 9.87 -3.83 -14.10
C ALA A 622 11.37 -3.53 -14.26
N SER A 623 12.17 -4.55 -14.59
CA SER A 623 13.61 -4.44 -14.93
C SER A 623 13.83 -3.45 -16.07
N ALA A 624 13.12 -3.63 -17.20
CA ALA A 624 13.17 -2.72 -18.34
C ALA A 624 12.81 -1.27 -17.95
N ALA A 625 11.80 -1.09 -17.11
CA ALA A 625 11.35 0.23 -16.67
C ALA A 625 12.36 0.93 -15.74
N VAL A 626 12.98 0.19 -14.83
CA VAL A 626 14.04 0.71 -13.96
C VAL A 626 15.31 1.00 -14.76
N ALA A 627 15.67 0.17 -15.74
CA ALA A 627 16.79 0.46 -16.64
C ALA A 627 16.61 1.79 -17.38
N MET A 628 15.39 2.07 -17.85
CA MET A 628 15.07 3.34 -18.51
C MET A 628 15.22 4.57 -17.60
N SER A 629 15.04 4.44 -16.28
CA SER A 629 15.27 5.57 -15.37
C SER A 629 16.76 5.91 -15.25
N LEU A 630 17.63 4.89 -15.21
CA LEU A 630 19.08 5.07 -15.19
C LEU A 630 19.61 5.62 -16.53
N VAL A 631 19.12 5.11 -17.67
CA VAL A 631 19.47 5.61 -19.02
C VAL A 631 19.12 7.08 -19.22
N ARG A 632 18.02 7.55 -18.60
CA ARG A 632 17.61 8.97 -18.68
C ARG A 632 18.33 9.86 -17.67
N THR A 633 18.98 9.29 -16.67
CA THR A 633 19.67 10.04 -15.61
C THR A 633 21.16 10.20 -15.91
N GLU A 634 21.82 9.10 -16.29
CA GLU A 634 23.28 9.08 -16.46
C GLU A 634 23.68 9.40 -17.91
N PRO A 635 24.74 10.19 -18.11
CA PRO A 635 25.14 10.64 -19.44
C PRO A 635 25.74 9.50 -20.30
N TRP A 636 26.29 8.46 -19.67
CA TRP A 636 26.85 7.31 -20.36
C TRP A 636 26.32 6.01 -19.77
N VAL A 637 25.46 5.34 -20.53
CA VAL A 637 24.88 4.05 -20.17
C VAL A 637 24.92 3.13 -21.38
N LYS A 638 25.52 1.95 -21.22
CA LYS A 638 25.37 0.84 -22.16
C LYS A 638 24.41 -0.17 -21.58
N THR A 639 23.57 -0.76 -22.42
CA THR A 639 22.53 -1.69 -21.98
C THR A 639 22.60 -2.99 -22.79
N LEU A 640 22.54 -4.10 -22.07
CA LEU A 640 22.58 -5.45 -22.61
C LEU A 640 21.42 -6.23 -22.00
N ALA A 641 20.89 -7.19 -22.73
CA ALA A 641 20.02 -8.22 -22.19
C ALA A 641 20.79 -9.53 -22.08
N PHE A 642 20.50 -10.34 -21.07
CA PHE A 642 21.14 -11.64 -20.93
C PHE A 642 20.17 -12.73 -20.48
N SER A 643 20.48 -13.95 -20.91
CA SER A 643 20.00 -15.19 -20.31
C SER A 643 21.20 -16.15 -20.22
N HIS A 644 21.23 -17.17 -21.08
CA HIS A 644 22.36 -18.07 -21.30
C HIS A 644 23.33 -17.51 -22.35
N GLN A 645 22.89 -16.45 -23.04
CA GLN A 645 23.63 -15.69 -24.03
C GLN A 645 23.35 -14.21 -23.82
N LEU A 646 24.28 -13.38 -24.30
CA LEU A 646 24.11 -11.93 -24.36
C LEU A 646 23.43 -11.51 -25.64
N VAL A 647 22.47 -10.61 -25.51
CA VAL A 647 21.78 -9.97 -26.62
C VAL A 647 21.95 -8.46 -26.47
N PRO A 648 22.50 -7.75 -27.48
CA PRO A 648 22.54 -6.30 -27.47
C PRO A 648 21.12 -5.74 -27.34
N MET A 649 20.91 -4.86 -26.37
CA MET A 649 19.63 -4.20 -26.13
C MET A 649 19.88 -2.72 -25.93
N GLU A 650 20.21 -2.01 -27.00
CA GLU A 650 20.53 -0.58 -26.93
C GLU A 650 19.30 0.23 -26.54
N LEU A 651 19.34 0.83 -25.35
CA LEU A 651 18.31 1.72 -24.83
C LEU A 651 18.78 3.16 -24.95
N ARG A 652 17.89 4.02 -25.46
CA ARG A 652 18.14 5.45 -25.60
C ARG A 652 17.21 6.22 -24.69
N ALA A 653 17.64 7.39 -24.22
CA ALA A 653 16.80 8.26 -23.39
C ALA A 653 15.47 8.65 -24.08
N SER A 654 15.48 8.74 -25.42
CA SER A 654 14.31 9.02 -26.26
C SER A 654 13.37 7.84 -26.46
N ASP A 655 13.77 6.62 -26.07
CA ASP A 655 12.93 5.44 -26.28
C ASP A 655 11.66 5.53 -25.42
N ARG A 656 10.55 5.04 -25.99
CA ARG A 656 9.30 4.89 -25.26
C ARG A 656 9.35 3.64 -24.42
N LEU A 657 8.88 3.74 -23.18
CA LEU A 657 8.88 2.61 -22.25
C LEU A 657 8.14 1.38 -22.81
N GLU A 658 7.08 1.62 -23.58
CA GLU A 658 6.35 0.55 -24.26
C GLU A 658 7.19 -0.29 -25.21
N GLU A 659 7.97 0.37 -26.07
CA GLU A 659 8.81 -0.28 -27.08
C GLU A 659 9.95 -1.05 -26.41
N VAL A 660 10.43 -0.56 -25.26
CA VAL A 660 11.46 -1.22 -24.47
C VAL A 660 10.92 -2.52 -23.85
N ILE A 661 9.72 -2.47 -23.28
CA ILE A 661 9.03 -3.65 -22.71
C ILE A 661 8.76 -4.70 -23.80
N ASP A 662 8.26 -4.27 -24.96
CA ASP A 662 7.98 -5.17 -26.09
C ASP A 662 9.27 -5.80 -26.63
N ARG A 663 10.36 -5.02 -26.73
CA ARG A 663 11.68 -5.53 -27.10
C ARG A 663 12.16 -6.58 -26.10
N ALA A 664 12.13 -6.29 -24.81
CA ALA A 664 12.55 -7.22 -23.75
C ALA A 664 11.80 -8.56 -23.82
N SER A 665 10.49 -8.50 -24.08
CA SER A 665 9.61 -9.67 -24.09
C SER A 665 9.81 -10.58 -25.30
N ARG A 666 10.41 -10.09 -26.39
CA ARG A 666 10.69 -10.86 -27.62
C ARG A 666 12.03 -11.59 -27.60
N ILE A 667 12.90 -11.28 -26.63
CA ILE A 667 14.23 -11.89 -26.57
C ILE A 667 14.09 -13.36 -26.13
N PRO A 668 14.66 -14.33 -26.87
CA PRO A 668 14.60 -15.74 -26.52
C PRO A 668 15.15 -16.01 -25.11
N MET A 669 14.44 -16.84 -24.37
CA MET A 669 14.77 -17.20 -22.98
C MET A 669 15.69 -18.43 -22.94
N GLY A 670 16.50 -18.55 -21.88
CA GLY A 670 17.28 -19.75 -21.59
C GLY A 670 17.75 -19.77 -20.13
N GLY A 671 18.83 -20.51 -19.85
CA GLY A 671 19.49 -20.50 -18.53
C GLY A 671 19.92 -19.10 -18.11
N THR A 672 20.32 -18.91 -16.85
CA THR A 672 20.67 -17.58 -16.32
C THR A 672 22.14 -17.52 -15.97
N ASP A 673 22.88 -16.63 -16.62
CA ASP A 673 24.28 -16.32 -16.32
C ASP A 673 24.48 -14.81 -16.06
N CYS A 674 24.51 -14.46 -14.78
CA CYS A 674 24.70 -13.08 -14.33
C CYS A 674 26.16 -12.57 -14.47
N ALA A 675 27.13 -13.43 -14.85
CA ALA A 675 28.52 -13.01 -15.05
C ALA A 675 28.74 -12.35 -16.41
N LEU A 676 27.84 -12.64 -17.37
CA LEU A 676 27.95 -12.21 -18.76
C LEU A 676 28.21 -10.71 -18.97
N PRO A 677 27.55 -9.76 -18.27
CA PRO A 677 27.81 -8.33 -18.45
C PRO A 677 29.27 -7.94 -18.19
N MET A 678 29.88 -8.50 -17.14
CA MET A 678 31.29 -8.25 -16.79
C MET A 678 32.24 -8.95 -17.77
N LEU A 679 31.94 -10.20 -18.14
CA LEU A 679 32.73 -10.95 -19.12
C LEU A 679 32.75 -10.27 -20.49
N HIS A 680 31.63 -9.72 -20.93
CA HIS A 680 31.54 -8.95 -22.17
C HIS A 680 32.38 -7.67 -22.12
N ALA A 681 32.29 -6.92 -21.01
CA ALA A 681 33.09 -5.72 -20.83
C ALA A 681 34.59 -6.05 -20.81
N LEU A 682 34.97 -7.19 -20.23
CA LEU A 682 36.33 -7.71 -20.23
C LEU A 682 36.81 -8.05 -21.65
N GLU A 683 36.05 -8.87 -22.38
CA GLU A 683 36.37 -9.32 -23.75
C GLU A 683 36.54 -8.13 -24.70
N LYS A 684 35.63 -7.15 -24.62
CA LYS A 684 35.64 -5.95 -25.47
C LYS A 684 36.52 -4.83 -24.92
N ARG A 685 37.20 -5.04 -23.78
CA ARG A 685 37.98 -4.05 -23.03
C ARG A 685 37.25 -2.71 -22.86
N LEU A 686 35.95 -2.78 -22.56
CA LEU A 686 35.12 -1.61 -22.33
C LEU A 686 35.41 -1.05 -20.94
N PRO A 687 35.76 0.24 -20.80
CA PRO A 687 36.03 0.81 -19.49
C PRO A 687 34.71 1.28 -18.86
N VAL A 688 34.29 0.56 -17.83
CA VAL A 688 33.00 0.64 -17.15
C VAL A 688 33.30 0.85 -15.66
N ASP A 689 32.65 1.83 -15.07
CA ASP A 689 32.82 2.16 -13.65
C ASP A 689 31.77 1.46 -12.79
N VAL A 690 30.57 1.21 -13.34
CA VAL A 690 29.44 0.63 -12.61
C VAL A 690 28.71 -0.39 -13.45
N PHE A 691 28.68 -1.63 -12.99
CA PHE A 691 27.79 -2.68 -13.50
C PHE A 691 26.49 -2.65 -12.70
N VAL A 692 25.35 -2.69 -13.39
CA VAL A 692 24.03 -2.85 -12.75
C VAL A 692 23.35 -4.08 -13.33
N VAL A 693 23.17 -5.12 -12.53
CA VAL A 693 22.53 -6.37 -12.94
C VAL A 693 21.11 -6.40 -12.38
N LEU A 694 20.11 -6.47 -13.26
CA LEU A 694 18.68 -6.51 -12.91
C LEU A 694 18.18 -7.95 -13.05
N THR A 695 18.01 -8.66 -11.92
CA THR A 695 17.75 -10.12 -11.89
C THR A 695 16.93 -10.53 -10.67
N ASP A 696 16.55 -11.80 -10.60
CA ASP A 696 15.98 -12.46 -9.42
C ASP A 696 17.04 -13.23 -8.58
N ASN A 697 18.32 -13.14 -8.96
CA ASN A 697 19.50 -13.78 -8.33
C ASN A 697 19.62 -15.29 -8.53
N GLU A 698 18.87 -15.86 -9.47
CA GLU A 698 18.84 -17.31 -9.72
C GLU A 698 19.84 -17.70 -10.84
N THR A 699 21.10 -17.30 -10.69
CA THR A 699 22.19 -17.65 -11.61
C THR A 699 22.65 -19.10 -11.42
N TRP A 700 22.88 -19.84 -12.51
CA TRP A 700 23.30 -21.25 -12.43
C TRP A 700 24.05 -21.76 -13.66
N TYR A 701 23.94 -21.07 -14.80
CA TYR A 701 24.40 -21.59 -16.08
C TYR A 701 25.87 -21.29 -16.39
N GLY A 702 26.40 -20.20 -15.85
CA GLY A 702 27.69 -19.66 -16.26
C GLY A 702 28.90 -20.49 -15.82
N GLY A 703 29.95 -20.44 -16.65
CA GLY A 703 31.24 -21.05 -16.32
C GLY A 703 32.06 -20.26 -15.30
N THR A 704 31.62 -19.07 -14.88
CA THR A 704 32.31 -18.22 -13.91
C THR A 704 31.29 -17.52 -13.00
N HIS A 705 31.63 -17.35 -11.73
CA HIS A 705 30.82 -16.58 -10.78
C HIS A 705 30.82 -15.07 -11.11
N PRO A 706 29.70 -14.34 -10.92
CA PRO A 706 29.65 -12.89 -11.14
C PRO A 706 30.67 -12.10 -10.32
N SER A 707 30.92 -12.50 -9.07
CA SER A 707 31.90 -11.87 -8.19
C SER A 707 33.33 -12.03 -8.72
N GLU A 708 33.67 -13.22 -9.21
CA GLU A 708 34.97 -13.50 -9.82
C GLU A 708 35.12 -12.78 -11.17
N ALA A 709 34.06 -12.71 -11.99
CA ALA A 709 34.06 -11.96 -13.23
C ALA A 709 34.35 -10.46 -13.00
N LEU A 710 33.78 -9.86 -11.95
CA LEU A 710 34.09 -8.48 -11.56
C LEU A 710 35.54 -8.34 -11.08
N ARG A 711 36.02 -9.26 -10.24
CA ARG A 711 37.41 -9.25 -9.74
C ARG A 711 38.42 -9.30 -10.88
N ARG A 712 38.21 -10.20 -11.83
CA ARG A 712 39.02 -10.31 -13.05
C ARG A 712 38.95 -9.03 -13.89
N TYR A 713 37.75 -8.49 -14.08
CA TYR A 713 37.57 -7.22 -14.79
C TYR A 713 38.38 -6.08 -14.17
N ARG A 714 38.32 -5.91 -12.84
CA ARG A 714 39.09 -4.89 -12.10
C ARG A 714 40.60 -5.05 -12.31
N ALA A 715 41.09 -6.29 -12.22
CA ALA A 715 42.51 -6.61 -12.36
C ALA A 715 43.03 -6.42 -13.80
N GLU A 716 42.32 -6.97 -14.80
CA GLU A 716 42.77 -6.99 -16.19
C GLU A 716 42.64 -5.64 -16.91
N LEU A 717 41.70 -4.78 -16.50
CA LEU A 717 41.54 -3.42 -17.06
C LEU A 717 42.18 -2.33 -16.17
N GLY A 718 42.71 -2.67 -14.99
CA GLY A 718 43.28 -1.68 -14.07
C GLY A 718 42.24 -0.70 -13.51
N LEU A 719 41.02 -1.17 -13.27
CA LEU A 719 39.89 -0.37 -12.75
C LEU A 719 39.47 -0.90 -11.37
N PRO A 720 40.26 -0.69 -10.30
CA PRO A 720 39.99 -1.25 -8.97
C PRO A 720 38.67 -0.75 -8.37
N ASP A 721 38.26 0.48 -8.71
CA ASP A 721 37.04 1.11 -8.21
C ASP A 721 35.77 0.71 -8.98
N ALA A 722 35.85 -0.22 -9.95
CA ALA A 722 34.66 -0.66 -10.68
C ALA A 722 33.68 -1.35 -9.71
N LYS A 723 32.41 -0.94 -9.71
CA LYS A 723 31.39 -1.41 -8.76
C LYS A 723 30.35 -2.30 -9.43
N LEU A 724 29.73 -3.18 -8.65
CA LEU A 724 28.57 -3.98 -9.06
C LEU A 724 27.37 -3.64 -8.18
N VAL A 725 26.26 -3.29 -8.80
CA VAL A 725 24.96 -3.14 -8.14
C VAL A 725 24.04 -4.24 -8.65
N VAL A 726 23.42 -4.95 -7.73
CA VAL A 726 22.41 -5.98 -8.01
C VAL A 726 21.04 -5.43 -7.65
N LEU A 727 20.15 -5.35 -8.62
CA LEU A 727 18.76 -4.98 -8.42
C LEU A 727 17.90 -6.25 -8.41
N ALA A 728 17.53 -6.69 -7.21
CA ALA A 728 16.77 -7.90 -6.98
C ALA A 728 15.26 -7.66 -7.20
N PHE A 729 14.62 -8.48 -8.04
CA PHE A 729 13.17 -8.43 -8.28
C PHE A 729 12.38 -9.52 -7.55
N SER A 730 13.05 -10.32 -6.72
CA SER A 730 12.44 -11.30 -5.82
C SER A 730 12.88 -11.11 -4.37
N ALA A 731 11.99 -11.46 -3.42
CA ALA A 731 12.22 -11.36 -1.98
C ALA A 731 12.90 -12.61 -1.38
N THR A 732 13.73 -13.31 -2.18
CA THR A 732 14.55 -14.44 -1.73
C THR A 732 15.74 -13.96 -0.90
N GLU A 733 16.47 -14.89 -0.29
CA GLU A 733 17.69 -14.61 0.47
C GLU A 733 18.97 -14.62 -0.37
N PHE A 734 18.85 -14.82 -1.68
CA PHE A 734 20.00 -14.99 -2.55
C PHE A 734 20.48 -13.67 -3.14
N SER A 735 21.79 -13.50 -3.26
CA SER A 735 22.42 -12.39 -3.95
C SER A 735 23.66 -12.86 -4.69
N ILE A 736 23.88 -12.31 -5.88
CA ILE A 736 25.13 -12.51 -6.62
C ILE A 736 26.26 -11.55 -6.16
N ALA A 737 25.93 -10.56 -5.32
CA ALA A 737 26.91 -9.66 -4.71
C ALA A 737 27.58 -10.33 -3.51
N ASP A 738 28.91 -10.32 -3.49
CA ASP A 738 29.71 -10.82 -2.38
C ASP A 738 29.61 -9.84 -1.18
N PRO A 739 29.11 -10.28 -0.02
CA PRO A 739 28.96 -9.40 1.15
C PRO A 739 30.31 -8.93 1.72
N ALA A 740 31.43 -9.60 1.39
CA ALA A 740 32.77 -9.18 1.81
C ALA A 740 33.38 -8.11 0.88
N ASP A 741 32.79 -7.85 -0.29
CA ASP A 741 33.30 -6.88 -1.26
C ASP A 741 32.55 -5.53 -1.11
N PRO A 742 33.20 -4.46 -0.61
CA PRO A 742 32.56 -3.15 -0.44
C PRO A 742 32.23 -2.47 -1.77
N GLY A 743 32.75 -2.96 -2.89
CA GLY A 743 32.41 -2.51 -4.24
C GLY A 743 31.22 -3.27 -4.84
N MET A 744 30.54 -4.13 -4.08
CA MET A 744 29.29 -4.78 -4.49
C MET A 744 28.13 -4.35 -3.58
N LEU A 745 26.96 -4.09 -4.17
CA LEU A 745 25.75 -3.68 -3.43
C LEU A 745 24.52 -4.45 -3.91
N ASP A 746 23.72 -4.91 -2.96
CA ASP A 746 22.39 -5.47 -3.21
C ASP A 746 21.26 -4.48 -2.88
N VAL A 747 20.30 -4.32 -3.78
CA VAL A 747 19.14 -3.44 -3.61
C VAL A 747 17.88 -4.11 -4.13
N ALA A 748 16.75 -3.90 -3.44
CA ALA A 748 15.44 -4.26 -3.95
C ALA A 748 15.07 -3.40 -5.19
N GLY A 749 14.88 -4.04 -6.34
CA GLY A 749 14.67 -3.38 -7.63
C GLY A 749 13.41 -2.53 -7.74
N LEU A 750 12.41 -2.76 -6.87
CA LEU A 750 11.18 -1.96 -6.84
C LEU A 750 11.22 -0.79 -5.84
N ASP A 751 12.36 -0.47 -5.25
CA ASP A 751 12.48 0.69 -4.36
C ASP A 751 12.48 2.00 -5.17
N SER A 752 11.54 2.91 -4.89
CA SER A 752 11.56 4.26 -5.51
C SER A 752 12.86 5.05 -5.27
N ALA A 753 13.68 4.65 -4.29
CA ALA A 753 14.97 5.25 -3.98
C ALA A 753 16.15 4.64 -4.75
N VAL A 754 15.94 3.64 -5.62
CA VAL A 754 17.02 2.99 -6.40
C VAL A 754 17.98 4.00 -7.04
N PRO A 755 17.52 5.02 -7.81
CA PRO A 755 18.46 5.95 -8.46
C PRO A 755 19.35 6.70 -7.46
N LYS A 756 18.81 7.09 -6.31
CA LYS A 756 19.57 7.75 -5.23
C LYS A 756 20.54 6.79 -4.54
N LEU A 757 20.11 5.57 -4.21
CA LEU A 757 20.95 4.57 -3.56
C LEU A 757 22.14 4.18 -4.44
N VAL A 758 21.90 3.98 -5.73
CA VAL A 758 22.96 3.73 -6.72
C VAL A 758 23.91 4.92 -6.79
N ALA A 759 23.40 6.15 -6.89
CA ALA A 759 24.24 7.33 -6.96
C ALA A 759 25.11 7.52 -5.70
N ASP A 760 24.54 7.32 -4.51
CA ASP A 760 25.27 7.41 -3.23
C ASP A 760 26.35 6.34 -3.12
N PHE A 761 26.04 5.10 -3.49
CA PHE A 761 26.99 3.99 -3.47
C PHE A 761 28.14 4.22 -4.45
N VAL A 762 27.82 4.61 -5.68
CA VAL A 762 28.80 4.91 -6.72
C VAL A 762 29.71 6.06 -6.29
N SER A 763 29.16 7.07 -5.61
CA SER A 763 29.93 8.21 -5.09
C SER A 763 30.67 7.96 -3.77
N GLY A 764 30.53 6.77 -3.15
CA GLY A 764 31.19 6.45 -1.87
C GLY A 764 30.55 7.10 -0.64
N ARG A 765 29.25 7.42 -0.68
CA ARG A 765 28.48 8.01 0.44
C ARG A 765 27.70 6.97 1.26
N LEU A 766 27.82 5.68 0.93
CA LEU A 766 27.13 4.56 1.59
C LEU A 766 28.11 3.64 2.31
#